data_AF-A0A4R2J6D6-F1
#
_entry.id   AF-A0A4R2J6D6-F1
#
_cell.length_a   1.000
_cell.length_b   1.000
_cell.length_c   1.000
_cell.angle_alpha   90.00
_cell.angle_beta   90.00
_cell.angle_gamma   90.00
#
_symmetry.space_group_name_H-M   'P 1'
#
loop_
_entity.id
_entity.type
_entity.pdbx_description
1 polymer ?
#
loop_
_entity_poly.entity_id
_entity_poly.type
_entity_poly.pdbx_seq_one_letter_code
_entity_poly.pdbx_strand_id
1 'polypeptide(L)'
;MRIRSLLASTVVPVLVIAFAPGAASAAPRLADTGDKGPIGWQVYRDLNQLSRLRPGAIMRQFSSFDRTGGNDDGFNGTYSCLRTTATGCVIAERTGAGQIDSMWFTRDFGSMVNNGRIKIELDGTVVLDQLLQDVVNGKLGAPFVWPLVGNGEDTSGGSVIKVPMPYRESMRVTIQANPRFYHVDYRSFSDADGVRTFDPTDKALDVIAKLRGYGIRDPKQNVAANRLPVVNATVAAGRSRKIATTSGSGYISQLRVRIPQIAASPRVGDDGRAFAVGGSSTFKVAVDPANQGVRLTRRYDPEIGHQRARVSVDGTQIGFWDSGAPLPNGQWRDQSMPVPASLTAGKSSVTVLNEYIASDLDVNEFRFDVHSNVDGDWRRTDVVDVGPNHPGDEQAHGYAIKGMSWQGYRVFRYPVDAATVTQSDSLLTGVRLVISFDGKTTVDAPLGEFFGSGLGEYDTRTLMSAMDHAQDGWYTSWWPMPYSSNATVVLVNESGVALGDLTVETDQVDDPSVGPALRSGKIGYFHATRQSGHTVTGKDYTFLDTAGSGVFYGVTHTMRGDIPNGNMRLYLEGDERVYTDGAASPIQYGTGTEDFYEAGWYFRDGTTYSMPLAGNPSWELNADGCVNDCTGAYRMMLGDAVSFSSNLRFDIQHGPVDDAPATYSSTAFWYGQPTVALTETDMVDVTDDASRTAHTYQATGETRGTLSSTFEGKDDKVTVARGVASTTGPITFTAKLGPDGTGARLLRMGDQSVAYQRATVVVDGVQAGEWVQPLGNASSKWLEDSFDLPQSLVAGKTSVTVQLVPTSPPAWSAARYRVLTRT
;
A
#
# COMPACT_ATOMS: atom_id res chain seq x y z
N MET A 1 0.50 65.61 -31.75
CA MET A 1 0.16 64.98 -30.45
C MET A 1 -0.46 63.61 -30.78
N ARG A 2 0.34 62.55 -30.78
CA ARG A 2 -0.07 61.19 -31.19
C ARG A 2 0.51 60.17 -30.22
N ILE A 3 -0.38 59.28 -29.80
CA ILE A 3 -0.26 58.23 -28.79
C ILE A 3 0.86 57.24 -29.16
N ARG A 4 1.73 56.92 -28.18
CA ARG A 4 2.67 55.79 -28.23
C ARG A 4 2.25 54.76 -27.18
N SER A 5 1.87 53.58 -27.65
CA SER A 5 1.62 52.38 -26.85
C SER A 5 2.93 51.60 -26.71
N LEU A 6 3.39 51.35 -25.48
CA LEU A 6 4.50 50.44 -25.19
C LEU A 6 3.98 48.99 -25.14
N LEU A 7 4.53 48.13 -25.99
CA LEU A 7 4.50 46.67 -25.82
C LEU A 7 5.65 46.27 -24.89
N ALA A 8 5.31 45.77 -23.70
CA ALA A 8 6.26 45.18 -22.78
C ALA A 8 6.39 43.68 -23.07
N SER A 9 7.61 43.25 -23.40
CA SER A 9 8.00 41.86 -23.61
C SER A 9 8.21 41.19 -22.26
N THR A 10 7.36 40.23 -21.89
CA THR A 10 7.55 39.39 -20.71
C THR A 10 8.47 38.22 -21.05
N VAL A 11 9.72 38.28 -20.55
CA VAL A 11 10.67 37.18 -20.54
C VAL A 11 10.28 36.24 -19.40
N VAL A 12 9.84 35.02 -19.72
CA VAL A 12 9.65 33.93 -18.75
C VAL A 12 11.00 33.24 -18.56
N PRO A 13 11.58 33.16 -17.35
CA PRO A 13 12.83 32.45 -17.14
C PRO A 13 12.55 30.95 -17.19
N VAL A 14 13.16 30.27 -18.16
CA VAL A 14 13.24 28.80 -18.22
C VAL A 14 14.24 28.37 -17.14
N LEU A 15 13.75 27.78 -16.06
CA LEU A 15 14.58 27.17 -15.04
C LEU A 15 15.10 25.83 -15.58
N VAL A 16 16.33 25.83 -16.11
CA VAL A 16 17.05 24.61 -16.47
C VAL A 16 17.55 23.97 -15.18
N ILE A 17 16.86 22.93 -14.71
CA ILE A 17 17.36 22.06 -13.64
C ILE A 17 18.32 21.07 -14.30
N ALA A 18 19.62 21.33 -14.20
CA ALA A 18 20.65 20.37 -14.59
C ALA A 18 20.70 19.26 -13.54
N PHE A 19 20.30 18.04 -13.91
CA PHE A 19 20.64 16.85 -13.12
C PHE A 19 22.11 16.51 -13.37
N ALA A 20 22.95 16.78 -12.39
CA ALA A 20 24.29 16.20 -12.36
C ALA A 20 24.18 14.68 -12.13
N PRO A 21 25.00 13.84 -12.79
CA PRO A 21 25.10 12.43 -12.42
C PRO A 21 25.61 12.39 -10.97
N GLY A 22 24.76 11.97 -10.04
CA GLY A 22 25.09 11.91 -8.63
C GLY A 22 26.25 10.96 -8.43
N ALA A 23 27.36 11.47 -7.89
CA ALA A 23 28.42 10.63 -7.36
C ALA A 23 27.81 9.66 -6.34
N ALA A 24 28.12 8.38 -6.44
CA ALA A 24 27.69 7.37 -5.48
C ALA A 24 28.05 7.84 -4.06
N SER A 25 27.05 8.09 -3.21
CA SER A 25 27.31 8.36 -1.80
C SER A 25 27.62 7.04 -1.11
N ALA A 26 28.50 7.08 -0.10
CA ALA A 26 28.65 5.97 0.84
C ALA A 26 27.27 5.52 1.34
N ALA A 27 27.10 4.21 1.60
CA ALA A 27 25.84 3.67 2.12
C ALA A 27 25.31 4.58 3.24
N PRO A 28 24.04 5.02 3.18
CA PRO A 28 23.48 5.87 4.20
C PRO A 28 23.59 5.11 5.51
N ARG A 29 24.41 5.63 6.44
CA ARG A 29 24.37 5.19 7.84
C ARG A 29 22.91 5.21 8.25
N LEU A 30 22.43 4.18 8.95
CA LEU A 30 21.11 4.18 9.59
C LEU A 30 20.94 5.53 10.32
N ALA A 31 20.22 6.47 9.70
CA ALA A 31 19.97 7.78 10.29
C ALA A 31 19.13 7.54 11.54
N ASP A 32 19.35 8.27 12.63
CA ASP A 32 18.60 8.03 13.85
C ASP A 32 17.16 8.58 13.73
N THR A 33 16.27 7.83 13.08
CA THR A 33 14.84 8.16 12.94
C THR A 33 14.02 7.79 14.18
N GLY A 34 14.65 7.69 15.35
CA GLY A 34 13.98 7.27 16.59
C GLY A 34 13.30 5.89 16.51
N ASP A 35 12.52 5.55 17.53
CA ASP A 35 11.74 4.32 17.60
C ASP A 35 10.42 4.38 16.82
N LYS A 36 10.02 5.57 16.35
CA LYS A 36 8.80 5.85 15.57
C LYS A 36 8.91 5.50 14.08
N GLY A 37 10.14 5.31 13.58
CA GLY A 37 10.42 5.15 12.15
C GLY A 37 10.32 6.47 11.36
N PRO A 38 10.26 6.42 10.02
CA PRO A 38 10.14 7.62 9.20
C PRO A 38 8.79 8.34 9.40
N ILE A 39 8.83 9.66 9.44
CA ILE A 39 7.69 10.57 9.68
C ILE A 39 7.60 11.59 8.52
N GLY A 40 6.39 11.94 8.13
CA GLY A 40 6.06 12.81 7.01
C GLY A 40 6.60 12.26 5.70
N TRP A 41 7.14 13.14 4.87
CA TRP A 41 7.74 12.79 3.59
C TRP A 41 8.91 11.80 3.67
N GLN A 42 9.53 11.62 4.85
CA GLN A 42 10.59 10.62 5.00
C GLN A 42 10.13 9.19 4.76
N VAL A 43 8.83 8.91 4.88
CA VAL A 43 8.24 7.60 4.52
C VAL A 43 8.59 7.22 3.08
N TYR A 44 8.63 8.19 2.16
CA TYR A 44 8.97 7.96 0.75
C TYR A 44 10.45 8.27 0.41
N ARG A 45 11.12 9.10 1.21
CA ARG A 45 12.53 9.47 0.96
C ARG A 45 13.50 8.40 1.46
N ASP A 46 13.18 7.70 2.55
CA ASP A 46 14.09 6.80 3.27
C ASP A 46 13.76 5.30 3.08
N LEU A 47 13.48 4.88 1.84
CA LEU A 47 13.12 3.47 1.53
C LEU A 47 14.25 2.45 1.77
N ASN A 48 15.49 2.88 2.03
CA ASN A 48 16.55 1.98 2.52
C ASN A 48 16.31 1.55 3.99
N GLN A 49 15.44 2.24 4.72
CA GLN A 49 15.14 2.00 6.14
C GLN A 49 13.94 1.06 6.35
N LEU A 50 13.40 0.40 5.31
CA LEU A 50 12.21 -0.45 5.45
C LEU A 50 12.43 -1.57 6.48
N SER A 51 13.66 -2.06 6.65
CA SER A 51 13.97 -3.08 7.65
C SER A 51 13.96 -2.58 9.09
N ARG A 52 13.91 -1.27 9.34
CA ARG A 52 13.89 -0.70 10.70
C ARG A 52 12.60 -1.03 11.42
N LEU A 53 12.72 -1.63 12.60
CA LEU A 53 11.58 -1.87 13.48
C LEU A 53 11.10 -0.56 14.10
N ARG A 54 9.78 -0.47 14.34
CA ARG A 54 9.12 0.78 14.74
C ARG A 54 8.35 0.62 16.06
N PRO A 55 8.99 0.21 17.17
CA PRO A 55 8.27 -0.09 18.41
C PRO A 55 7.59 1.15 19.01
N GLY A 56 8.03 2.37 18.68
CA GLY A 56 7.43 3.64 19.11
C GLY A 56 6.24 4.13 18.29
N ALA A 57 5.79 3.34 17.30
CA ALA A 57 4.63 3.66 16.49
C ALA A 57 3.60 2.53 16.55
N ILE A 58 2.33 2.89 16.55
CA ILE A 58 1.21 1.96 16.40
C ILE A 58 0.33 2.48 15.27
N MET A 59 0.14 1.66 14.25
CA MET A 59 -0.83 1.91 13.19
C MET A 59 -2.25 1.66 13.71
N ARG A 60 -3.20 2.51 13.33
CA ARG A 60 -4.64 2.37 13.61
C ARG A 60 -5.45 2.91 12.44
N GLN A 61 -6.72 2.52 12.37
CA GLN A 61 -7.66 3.00 11.36
C GLN A 61 -8.95 3.54 11.98
N PHE A 62 -9.47 4.62 11.39
CA PHE A 62 -10.90 4.94 11.47
C PHE A 62 -11.55 4.49 10.17
N SER A 63 -12.63 3.74 10.25
CA SER A 63 -13.39 3.31 9.08
C SER A 63 -14.89 3.43 9.33
N SER A 64 -15.67 3.18 8.28
CA SER A 64 -17.13 3.13 8.33
C SER A 64 -17.70 1.74 8.65
N PHE A 65 -16.86 0.78 9.06
CA PHE A 65 -17.21 -0.62 9.30
C PHE A 65 -18.50 -0.82 10.11
N ASP A 66 -19.20 -1.91 9.84
CA ASP A 66 -20.41 -2.32 10.51
C ASP A 66 -20.12 -2.75 11.94
N ARG A 67 -20.54 -1.91 12.89
CA ARG A 67 -20.35 -2.15 14.33
C ARG A 67 -21.08 -3.42 14.82
N THR A 68 -22.01 -3.97 14.06
CA THR A 68 -22.69 -5.24 14.39
C THR A 68 -21.90 -6.49 13.99
N GLY A 69 -20.81 -6.33 13.22
CA GLY A 69 -20.13 -7.44 12.54
C GLY A 69 -20.94 -7.99 11.37
N GLY A 70 -21.80 -7.14 10.78
CA GLY A 70 -22.56 -7.39 9.57
C GLY A 70 -21.85 -6.80 8.35
N ASN A 71 -22.62 -6.20 7.43
CA ASN A 71 -22.12 -5.66 6.15
C ASN A 71 -22.73 -4.28 5.82
N ASP A 72 -23.17 -3.49 6.81
CA ASP A 72 -23.57 -2.08 6.62
C ASP A 72 -22.36 -1.12 6.76
N ASP A 73 -21.25 -1.41 6.07
CA ASP A 73 -19.97 -0.71 6.19
C ASP A 73 -19.95 0.69 5.56
N GLY A 74 -21.10 1.15 5.05
CA GLY A 74 -21.23 2.42 4.36
C GLY A 74 -22.50 2.56 3.53
N PHE A 75 -23.22 1.45 3.26
CA PHE A 75 -24.42 1.44 2.41
C PHE A 75 -25.46 2.47 2.85
N ASN A 76 -25.82 2.47 4.13
CA ASN A 76 -26.76 3.43 4.70
C ASN A 76 -26.05 4.65 5.32
N GLY A 77 -24.72 4.58 5.47
CA GLY A 77 -23.93 5.59 6.17
C GLY A 77 -24.15 5.60 7.69
N THR A 78 -24.76 4.55 8.25
CA THR A 78 -25.12 4.42 9.68
C THR A 78 -23.93 4.65 10.60
N TYR A 79 -22.78 4.16 10.16
CA TYR A 79 -21.55 4.02 10.94
C TYR A 79 -20.44 4.98 10.53
N SER A 80 -20.73 5.81 9.52
CA SER A 80 -19.74 6.62 8.83
C SER A 80 -19.35 7.92 9.54
N CYS A 81 -20.06 8.30 10.61
CA CYS A 81 -19.80 9.51 11.37
C CYS A 81 -19.52 9.19 12.83
N LEU A 82 -18.38 9.66 13.35
CA LEU A 82 -18.11 9.65 14.78
C LEU A 82 -19.06 10.61 15.51
N ARG A 83 -19.33 11.76 14.90
CA ARG A 83 -20.34 12.75 15.34
C ARG A 83 -20.60 13.76 14.22
N THR A 84 -21.72 14.47 14.30
CA THR A 84 -22.04 15.57 13.38
C THR A 84 -21.75 16.93 14.01
N THR A 85 -21.37 17.89 13.19
CA THR A 85 -21.11 19.28 13.55
C THR A 85 -21.82 20.21 12.58
N ALA A 86 -21.80 21.52 12.86
CA ALA A 86 -22.32 22.52 11.92
C ALA A 86 -21.62 22.51 10.55
N THR A 87 -20.37 22.02 10.48
CA THR A 87 -19.57 21.96 9.25
C THR A 87 -19.58 20.60 8.56
N GLY A 88 -20.18 19.56 9.19
CA GLY A 88 -20.28 18.22 8.60
C GLY A 88 -20.03 17.07 9.57
N CYS A 89 -19.83 15.90 9.01
CA CYS A 89 -19.53 14.62 9.64
C CYS A 89 -18.05 14.54 10.04
N VAL A 90 -17.76 14.38 11.33
CA VAL A 90 -16.39 14.09 11.80
C VAL A 90 -16.15 12.59 11.64
N ILE A 91 -15.10 12.24 10.88
CA ILE A 91 -14.80 10.85 10.49
C ILE A 91 -13.54 10.32 11.19
N ALA A 92 -12.66 11.22 11.63
CA ALA A 92 -11.50 10.89 12.44
C ALA A 92 -11.21 12.03 13.41
N GLU A 93 -10.95 11.71 14.68
CA GLU A 93 -10.58 12.69 15.70
C GLU A 93 -9.70 12.01 16.75
N ARG A 94 -8.54 12.60 17.04
CA ARG A 94 -7.60 12.05 18.02
C ARG A 94 -6.77 13.14 18.68
N THR A 95 -6.42 12.93 19.94
CA THR A 95 -5.46 13.73 20.71
C THR A 95 -4.15 12.97 20.93
N GLY A 96 -3.07 13.72 21.18
CA GLY A 96 -1.70 13.22 21.25
C GLY A 96 -0.96 13.27 19.91
N ALA A 97 0.33 12.95 19.92
CA ALA A 97 1.16 12.97 18.73
C ALA A 97 0.83 11.82 17.77
N GLY A 98 0.97 12.06 16.47
CA GLY A 98 0.70 11.06 15.45
C GLY A 98 0.91 11.55 14.03
N GLN A 99 0.40 10.78 13.07
CA GLN A 99 0.43 11.11 11.65
C GLN A 99 -0.73 10.43 10.93
N ILE A 100 -1.46 11.16 10.09
CA ILE A 100 -2.33 10.55 9.08
C ILE A 100 -1.43 10.02 7.97
N ASP A 101 -1.53 8.75 7.63
CA ASP A 101 -0.67 8.10 6.62
C ASP A 101 -1.41 7.89 5.29
N SER A 102 -2.69 7.57 5.34
CA SER A 102 -3.53 7.33 4.15
C SER A 102 -4.99 7.65 4.45
N MET A 103 -5.73 8.03 3.41
CA MET A 103 -7.19 8.07 3.42
C MET A 103 -7.73 7.47 2.14
N TRP A 104 -8.81 6.71 2.25
CA TRP A 104 -9.55 6.14 1.14
C TRP A 104 -11.05 6.42 1.29
N PHE A 105 -11.74 6.55 0.15
CA PHE A 105 -13.18 6.80 0.07
C PHE A 105 -13.79 6.09 -1.13
N THR A 106 -15.02 5.59 -1.01
CA THR A 106 -15.86 5.33 -2.19
C THR A 106 -17.30 5.78 -1.97
N ARG A 107 -17.89 6.32 -3.03
CA ARG A 107 -19.27 6.78 -3.11
C ARG A 107 -19.65 6.98 -4.56
N ASP A 108 -20.92 6.75 -4.90
CA ASP A 108 -21.51 7.06 -6.20
C ASP A 108 -20.62 6.61 -7.39
N PHE A 109 -20.17 5.35 -7.35
CA PHE A 109 -19.29 4.72 -8.34
C PHE A 109 -17.89 5.35 -8.48
N GLY A 110 -17.37 5.92 -7.38
CA GLY A 110 -16.05 6.57 -7.30
C GLY A 110 -16.08 8.10 -7.40
N SER A 111 -17.26 8.71 -7.51
CA SER A 111 -17.44 10.17 -7.51
C SER A 111 -17.56 10.72 -6.09
N MET A 112 -16.67 11.65 -5.74
CA MET A 112 -16.62 12.33 -4.44
C MET A 112 -17.39 13.65 -4.42
N VAL A 113 -18.10 13.99 -5.49
CA VAL A 113 -18.86 15.27 -5.60
C VAL A 113 -19.86 15.41 -4.45
N ASN A 114 -20.58 14.34 -4.11
CA ASN A 114 -21.63 14.36 -3.10
C ASN A 114 -21.10 14.24 -1.66
N ASN A 115 -19.80 14.00 -1.46
CA ASN A 115 -19.14 14.13 -0.15
C ASN A 115 -18.97 15.61 0.22
N GLY A 116 -18.89 16.50 -0.78
CA GLY A 116 -18.66 17.92 -0.58
C GLY A 116 -17.22 18.22 -0.15
N ARG A 117 -17.07 19.08 0.86
CA ARG A 117 -15.74 19.51 1.34
C ARG A 117 -15.13 18.51 2.32
N ILE A 118 -13.84 18.25 2.16
CA ILE A 118 -12.99 17.67 3.20
C ILE A 118 -12.26 18.80 3.93
N LYS A 119 -12.31 18.78 5.25
CA LYS A 119 -11.59 19.68 6.14
C LYS A 119 -10.69 18.88 7.08
N ILE A 120 -9.39 19.17 7.06
CA ILE A 120 -8.38 18.54 7.92
C ILE A 120 -7.79 19.62 8.83
N GLU A 121 -7.88 19.36 10.13
CA GLU A 121 -7.36 20.21 11.19
C GLU A 121 -6.30 19.46 11.98
N LEU A 122 -5.10 20.03 12.07
CA LEU A 122 -3.97 19.48 12.80
C LEU A 122 -3.46 20.53 13.77
N ASP A 123 -3.29 20.17 15.04
CA ASP A 123 -2.78 21.06 16.09
C ASP A 123 -3.52 22.42 16.13
N GLY A 124 -4.85 22.36 16.01
CA GLY A 124 -5.72 23.54 15.99
C GLY A 124 -5.72 24.36 14.69
N THR A 125 -4.96 23.95 13.67
CA THR A 125 -4.81 24.67 12.39
C THR A 125 -5.46 23.89 11.25
N VAL A 126 -6.23 24.58 10.39
CA VAL A 126 -6.78 23.99 9.17
C VAL A 126 -5.67 23.88 8.12
N VAL A 127 -5.30 22.66 7.73
CA VAL A 127 -4.25 22.39 6.73
C VAL A 127 -4.80 22.05 5.35
N LEU A 128 -6.06 21.61 5.28
CA LEU A 128 -6.79 21.38 4.03
C LEU A 128 -8.27 21.70 4.26
N ASP A 129 -8.87 22.46 3.37
CA ASP A 129 -10.30 22.72 3.31
C ASP A 129 -10.68 22.96 1.84
N GLN A 130 -11.10 21.90 1.15
CA GLN A 130 -11.40 21.92 -0.29
C GLN A 130 -12.49 20.90 -0.64
N LEU A 131 -13.05 20.99 -1.85
CA LEU A 131 -13.92 19.94 -2.38
C LEU A 131 -13.14 18.63 -2.49
N LEU A 132 -13.63 17.54 -1.90
CA LEU A 132 -12.93 16.26 -1.90
C LEU A 132 -12.65 15.79 -3.33
N GLN A 133 -13.62 15.94 -4.24
CA GLN A 133 -13.44 15.64 -5.67
C GLN A 133 -12.27 16.41 -6.29
N ASP A 134 -12.08 17.69 -5.95
CA ASP A 134 -11.00 18.50 -6.53
C ASP A 134 -9.63 18.12 -5.96
N VAL A 135 -9.59 17.68 -4.69
CA VAL A 135 -8.39 17.11 -4.07
C VAL A 135 -7.97 15.84 -4.81
N VAL A 136 -8.88 14.87 -4.95
CA VAL A 136 -8.54 13.55 -5.54
C VAL A 136 -8.32 13.60 -7.05
N ASN A 137 -8.89 14.61 -7.74
CA ASN A 137 -8.58 14.91 -9.14
C ASN A 137 -7.22 15.59 -9.36
N GLY A 138 -6.47 15.86 -8.28
CA GLY A 138 -5.19 16.54 -8.36
C GLY A 138 -5.26 18.03 -8.73
N LYS A 139 -6.42 18.68 -8.65
CA LYS A 139 -6.61 20.06 -9.12
C LYS A 139 -5.90 21.11 -8.26
N LEU A 140 -5.53 20.76 -7.03
CA LEU A 140 -4.84 21.69 -6.14
C LEU A 140 -3.35 21.84 -6.50
N GLY A 141 -2.82 20.95 -7.34
CA GLY A 141 -1.39 20.86 -7.60
C GLY A 141 -0.62 20.24 -6.43
N ALA A 142 0.69 20.15 -6.58
CA ALA A 142 1.56 19.47 -5.64
C ALA A 142 1.43 20.05 -4.20
N PRO A 143 1.33 19.20 -3.16
CA PRO A 143 1.55 17.76 -3.20
C PRO A 143 0.33 16.90 -3.60
N PHE A 144 -0.85 17.49 -3.79
CA PHE A 144 -2.08 16.77 -4.17
C PHE A 144 -2.14 16.59 -5.69
N VAL A 145 -1.30 15.71 -6.22
CA VAL A 145 -1.28 15.27 -7.63
C VAL A 145 -0.98 13.78 -7.72
N TRP A 146 -1.34 13.15 -8.83
CA TRP A 146 -0.99 11.76 -9.09
C TRP A 146 0.52 11.50 -8.93
N PRO A 147 0.94 10.42 -8.23
CA PRO A 147 0.13 9.36 -7.62
C PRO A 147 -0.11 9.53 -6.10
N LEU A 148 0.11 10.73 -5.54
CA LEU A 148 -0.19 10.99 -4.12
C LEU A 148 -1.69 11.18 -3.87
N VAL A 149 -2.47 11.43 -4.91
CA VAL A 149 -3.93 11.37 -4.91
C VAL A 149 -4.38 10.64 -6.18
N GLY A 150 -5.53 9.98 -6.13
CA GLY A 150 -6.17 9.33 -7.27
C GLY A 150 -7.68 9.30 -7.06
N ASN A 151 -8.45 9.43 -8.14
CA ASN A 151 -9.91 9.45 -8.09
C ASN A 151 -10.52 8.09 -8.48
N GLY A 152 -11.86 8.03 -8.51
CA GLY A 152 -12.64 6.84 -8.91
C GLY A 152 -12.28 6.24 -10.27
N GLU A 153 -11.79 7.06 -11.19
CA GLU A 153 -11.34 6.59 -12.50
C GLU A 153 -9.96 5.95 -12.38
N ASP A 154 -9.01 6.62 -11.71
CA ASP A 154 -7.63 6.16 -11.55
C ASP A 154 -7.48 4.87 -10.74
N THR A 155 -8.36 4.65 -9.75
CA THR A 155 -8.27 3.53 -8.80
C THR A 155 -9.43 2.57 -8.88
N SER A 156 -10.13 2.53 -10.02
CA SER A 156 -11.19 1.55 -10.27
C SER A 156 -12.30 1.57 -9.20
N GLY A 157 -12.84 2.76 -8.93
CA GLY A 157 -14.00 2.97 -8.05
C GLY A 157 -13.67 3.53 -6.66
N GLY A 158 -12.41 3.57 -6.26
CA GLY A 158 -11.94 4.17 -5.00
C GLY A 158 -11.45 5.61 -5.17
N SER A 159 -11.10 6.29 -4.09
CA SER A 159 -10.43 7.59 -4.16
C SER A 159 -9.49 7.73 -2.99
N VAL A 160 -8.25 8.12 -3.26
CA VAL A 160 -7.15 8.02 -2.29
C VAL A 160 -6.44 9.35 -2.05
N ILE A 161 -5.95 9.53 -0.83
CA ILE A 161 -5.01 10.58 -0.44
C ILE A 161 -3.85 9.94 0.33
N LYS A 162 -2.66 9.95 -0.28
CA LYS A 162 -1.40 9.37 0.21
C LYS A 162 -0.41 10.41 0.74
N VAL A 163 -0.92 11.60 1.09
CA VAL A 163 -0.10 12.68 1.65
C VAL A 163 0.05 12.42 3.16
N PRO A 164 1.27 12.14 3.68
CA PRO A 164 1.48 11.93 5.11
C PRO A 164 1.36 13.26 5.85
N MET A 165 0.49 13.32 6.86
CA MET A 165 0.20 14.53 7.62
C MET A 165 0.50 14.33 9.12
N PRO A 166 1.76 14.52 9.55
CA PRO A 166 2.14 14.47 10.96
C PRO A 166 1.50 15.59 11.79
N TYR A 167 1.26 15.33 13.07
CA TYR A 167 0.69 16.27 14.04
C TYR A 167 1.24 15.99 15.45
N ARG A 168 1.35 17.02 16.27
CA ARG A 168 1.98 16.94 17.60
C ARG A 168 0.99 16.75 18.74
N GLU A 169 -0.21 17.28 18.59
CA GLU A 169 -1.20 17.42 19.66
C GLU A 169 -2.55 16.86 19.28
N SER A 170 -3.01 17.07 18.03
CA SER A 170 -4.32 16.58 17.62
C SER A 170 -4.50 16.49 16.10
N MET A 171 -5.42 15.61 15.69
CA MET A 171 -5.96 15.57 14.34
C MET A 171 -7.48 15.50 14.37
N ARG A 172 -8.12 16.17 13.39
CA ARG A 172 -9.54 16.03 13.09
C ARG A 172 -9.76 16.09 11.58
N VAL A 173 -10.51 15.13 11.06
CA VAL A 173 -10.97 15.07 9.67
C VAL A 173 -12.49 15.16 9.63
N THR A 174 -13.01 16.12 8.88
CA THR A 174 -14.45 16.37 8.71
C THR A 174 -14.81 16.34 7.23
N ILE A 175 -15.88 15.63 6.88
CA ILE A 175 -16.49 15.61 5.55
C ILE A 175 -17.83 16.33 5.62
N GLN A 176 -18.12 17.23 4.68
CA GLN A 176 -19.32 18.05 4.68
C GLN A 176 -20.61 17.22 4.70
N ALA A 177 -20.69 16.20 3.85
CA ALA A 177 -21.78 15.22 3.84
C ALA A 177 -21.30 13.88 4.43
N ASN A 178 -22.23 13.02 4.84
CA ASN A 178 -21.89 11.66 5.27
C ASN A 178 -21.07 10.97 4.15
N PRO A 179 -19.88 10.43 4.44
CA PRO A 179 -18.99 9.93 3.41
C PRO A 179 -19.43 8.58 2.83
N ARG A 180 -20.33 7.85 3.50
CA ARG A 180 -20.57 6.42 3.29
C ARG A 180 -19.32 5.59 3.62
N PHE A 181 -18.61 5.09 2.62
CA PHE A 181 -17.44 4.26 2.81
C PHE A 181 -16.19 5.14 2.93
N TYR A 182 -15.39 4.91 3.98
CA TYR A 182 -14.10 5.58 4.13
C TYR A 182 -13.16 4.80 5.04
N HIS A 183 -11.85 5.01 4.83
CA HIS A 183 -10.78 4.68 5.77
C HIS A 183 -9.91 5.92 6.02
N VAL A 184 -9.47 6.11 7.26
CA VAL A 184 -8.39 7.04 7.65
C VAL A 184 -7.36 6.26 8.45
N ASP A 185 -6.27 5.89 7.79
CA ASP A 185 -5.14 5.19 8.41
C ASP A 185 -4.19 6.21 9.04
N TYR A 186 -3.79 5.94 10.26
CA TYR A 186 -2.90 6.83 11.01
C TYR A 186 -1.98 6.07 11.95
N ARG A 187 -0.83 6.66 12.27
CA ARG A 187 0.03 6.19 13.36
C ARG A 187 -0.12 7.07 14.59
N SER A 188 -0.10 6.44 15.75
CA SER A 188 0.08 7.11 17.04
C SER A 188 1.51 7.04 17.51
N PHE A 189 1.97 8.08 18.21
CA PHE A 189 3.23 8.10 18.93
C PHE A 189 2.98 8.34 20.42
N SER A 190 3.87 7.84 21.28
CA SER A 190 3.82 8.06 22.74
C SER A 190 4.05 9.52 23.12
N ASP A 191 4.80 10.25 22.29
CA ASP A 191 5.20 11.64 22.52
C ASP A 191 5.43 12.37 21.19
N ALA A 192 5.56 13.69 21.27
CA ALA A 192 5.76 14.57 20.12
C ALA A 192 7.24 14.77 19.76
N ASP A 193 8.19 14.07 20.39
CA ASP A 193 9.61 14.29 20.13
C ASP A 193 9.97 13.78 18.73
N GLY A 194 10.62 14.64 17.94
CA GLY A 194 10.92 14.39 16.53
C GLY A 194 9.73 14.56 15.57
N VAL A 195 8.54 14.94 16.07
CA VAL A 195 7.34 15.14 15.26
C VAL A 195 7.16 16.62 14.93
N ARG A 196 7.02 16.96 13.65
CA ARG A 196 6.63 18.31 13.19
C ARG A 196 5.25 18.24 12.56
N THR A 197 4.38 19.18 12.90
CA THR A 197 3.08 19.33 12.24
C THR A 197 3.26 19.47 10.73
N PHE A 198 2.35 18.86 9.97
CA PHE A 198 2.31 18.90 8.52
C PHE A 198 2.36 20.34 8.00
N ASP A 199 3.16 20.53 6.96
CA ASP A 199 3.35 21.82 6.30
C ASP A 199 2.71 21.77 4.92
N PRO A 200 1.52 22.37 4.73
CA PRO A 200 0.82 22.32 3.47
C PRO A 200 1.53 23.09 2.35
N THR A 201 2.61 23.83 2.64
CA THR A 201 3.40 24.55 1.64
C THR A 201 4.51 23.69 1.01
N ASP A 202 4.87 22.56 1.61
CA ASP A 202 5.82 21.61 1.02
C ASP A 202 5.16 20.85 -0.14
N LYS A 203 5.65 21.13 -1.36
CA LYS A 203 5.14 20.53 -2.59
C LYS A 203 5.60 19.08 -2.79
N ALA A 204 6.62 18.63 -2.07
CA ALA A 204 7.17 17.26 -2.16
C ALA A 204 7.45 16.78 -3.60
N LEU A 205 7.98 17.66 -4.46
CA LEU A 205 8.22 17.35 -5.88
C LEU A 205 9.18 16.18 -6.09
N ASP A 206 10.13 16.00 -5.20
CA ASP A 206 11.07 14.87 -5.19
C ASP A 206 10.35 13.53 -4.90
N VAL A 207 9.39 13.55 -3.97
CA VAL A 207 8.54 12.38 -3.66
C VAL A 207 7.64 12.04 -4.83
N ILE A 208 6.99 13.04 -5.44
CA ILE A 208 6.14 12.83 -6.62
C ILE A 208 6.95 12.23 -7.77
N ALA A 209 8.12 12.79 -8.07
CA ALA A 209 8.99 12.29 -9.13
C ALA A 209 9.45 10.84 -8.88
N LYS A 210 9.74 10.50 -7.61
CA LYS A 210 10.08 9.14 -7.19
C LYS A 210 8.91 8.18 -7.38
N LEU A 211 7.72 8.53 -6.86
CA LEU A 211 6.55 7.65 -6.92
C LEU A 211 6.07 7.43 -8.36
N ARG A 212 6.22 8.40 -9.26
CA ARG A 212 5.97 8.20 -10.71
C ARG A 212 6.94 7.23 -11.39
N GLY A 213 8.04 6.84 -10.73
CA GLY A 213 8.95 5.80 -11.20
C GLY A 213 8.59 4.37 -10.77
N TYR A 214 7.43 4.17 -10.13
CA TYR A 214 6.98 2.85 -9.66
C TYR A 214 6.95 1.81 -10.78
N GLY A 215 7.29 0.57 -10.44
CA GLY A 215 7.36 -0.55 -11.37
C GLY A 215 8.47 -0.46 -12.43
N ILE A 216 9.27 0.61 -12.45
CA ILE A 216 10.24 0.90 -13.52
C ILE A 216 11.64 1.12 -12.96
N ARG A 217 11.76 1.92 -11.89
CA ARG A 217 13.04 2.34 -11.31
C ARG A 217 13.13 1.93 -9.85
N ASP A 218 14.35 1.59 -9.41
CA ASP A 218 14.62 1.42 -8.00
C ASP A 218 14.28 2.73 -7.25
N PRO A 219 13.30 2.73 -6.31
CA PRO A 219 12.85 3.94 -5.64
C PRO A 219 13.75 4.32 -4.45
N LYS A 220 14.69 3.44 -4.07
CA LYS A 220 15.61 3.65 -2.96
C LYS A 220 16.64 4.73 -3.31
N GLN A 221 17.28 5.30 -2.30
CA GLN A 221 18.38 6.23 -2.54
C GLN A 221 19.52 5.48 -3.22
N ASN A 222 20.18 6.11 -4.20
CA ASN A 222 21.28 5.51 -4.95
C ASN A 222 22.45 5.14 -4.01
N VAL A 223 22.53 3.87 -3.64
CA VAL A 223 23.69 3.29 -2.95
C VAL A 223 24.46 2.46 -3.97
N ALA A 224 25.79 2.55 -3.94
CA ALA A 224 26.63 1.70 -4.78
C ALA A 224 26.36 0.23 -4.44
N ALA A 225 25.85 -0.51 -5.42
CA ALA A 225 25.62 -1.94 -5.32
C ALA A 225 26.61 -2.70 -6.20
N ASN A 226 27.11 -3.82 -5.69
CA ASN A 226 27.92 -4.79 -6.40
C ASN A 226 26.99 -5.79 -7.07
N ARG A 227 27.03 -5.88 -8.40
CA ARG A 227 26.33 -6.93 -9.14
C ARG A 227 27.05 -8.25 -8.96
N LEU A 228 26.33 -9.26 -8.46
CA LEU A 228 26.83 -10.63 -8.39
C LEU A 228 26.88 -11.27 -9.80
N PRO A 229 27.66 -12.35 -9.99
CA PRO A 229 27.71 -13.03 -11.28
C PRO A 229 26.32 -13.40 -11.81
N VAL A 230 26.02 -13.00 -13.05
CA VAL A 230 24.76 -13.30 -13.73
C VAL A 230 24.61 -14.81 -13.87
N VAL A 231 23.44 -15.34 -13.52
CA VAL A 231 23.14 -16.77 -13.66
C VAL A 231 22.20 -17.00 -14.82
N ASN A 232 22.66 -17.74 -15.82
CA ASN A 232 21.81 -18.36 -16.83
C ASN A 232 21.59 -19.82 -16.45
N ALA A 233 20.34 -20.28 -16.41
CA ALA A 233 20.03 -21.61 -15.92
C ALA A 233 18.77 -22.24 -16.53
N THR A 234 18.71 -23.55 -16.35
CA THR A 234 17.49 -24.35 -16.44
C THR A 234 17.27 -25.02 -15.09
N VAL A 235 16.03 -25.08 -14.62
CA VAL A 235 15.64 -25.81 -13.43
C VAL A 235 14.66 -26.90 -13.85
N ALA A 236 15.12 -28.14 -13.91
CA ALA A 236 14.25 -29.28 -14.19
C ALA A 236 13.17 -29.42 -13.10
N ALA A 237 12.02 -30.00 -13.48
CA ALA A 237 10.95 -30.29 -12.53
C ALA A 237 11.46 -31.16 -11.37
N GLY A 238 11.04 -30.84 -10.15
CA GLY A 238 11.46 -31.50 -8.90
C GLY A 238 12.91 -31.19 -8.48
N ARG A 239 13.58 -30.23 -9.10
CA ARG A 239 14.96 -29.83 -8.77
C ARG A 239 15.02 -28.40 -8.26
N SER A 240 16.12 -28.08 -7.59
CA SER A 240 16.45 -26.72 -7.18
C SER A 240 17.73 -26.24 -7.84
N ARG A 241 17.84 -24.91 -7.99
CA ARG A 241 19.01 -24.23 -8.52
C ARG A 241 19.39 -23.09 -7.58
N LYS A 242 20.62 -23.13 -7.07
CA LYS A 242 21.21 -22.01 -6.37
C LYS A 242 21.55 -20.90 -7.37
N ILE A 243 21.11 -19.69 -7.05
CA ILE A 243 21.24 -18.49 -7.88
C ILE A 243 22.36 -17.61 -7.36
N ALA A 244 22.31 -17.24 -6.09
CA ALA A 244 23.29 -16.34 -5.50
C ALA A 244 23.67 -16.82 -4.10
N THR A 245 24.90 -16.51 -3.71
CA THR A 245 25.39 -16.60 -2.34
C THR A 245 26.14 -15.30 -2.05
N THR A 246 25.80 -14.63 -0.96
CA THR A 246 26.54 -13.47 -0.45
C THR A 246 27.45 -13.90 0.69
N SER A 247 28.40 -13.04 1.05
CA SER A 247 29.25 -13.19 2.24
C SER A 247 29.50 -11.83 2.88
N GLY A 248 29.66 -11.79 4.20
CA GLY A 248 29.78 -10.54 4.95
C GLY A 248 28.43 -10.04 5.43
N SER A 249 28.30 -8.75 5.74
CA SER A 249 27.00 -8.16 6.11
C SER A 249 26.60 -7.08 5.14
N GLY A 250 25.31 -6.96 4.90
CA GLY A 250 24.79 -6.02 3.91
C GLY A 250 23.35 -6.33 3.54
N TYR A 251 22.96 -5.91 2.33
CA TYR A 251 21.63 -6.12 1.77
C TYR A 251 21.73 -6.83 0.42
N ILE A 252 20.80 -7.73 0.13
CA ILE A 252 20.39 -7.92 -1.27
C ILE A 252 19.48 -6.73 -1.57
N SER A 253 19.88 -5.88 -2.52
CA SER A 253 19.19 -4.61 -2.81
C SER A 253 18.32 -4.69 -4.07
N GLN A 254 18.62 -5.64 -4.96
CA GLN A 254 17.81 -5.95 -6.11
C GLN A 254 17.92 -7.43 -6.47
N LEU A 255 16.81 -8.04 -6.84
CA LEU A 255 16.74 -9.34 -7.50
C LEU A 255 15.89 -9.17 -8.77
N ARG A 256 16.43 -9.53 -9.94
CA ARG A 256 15.65 -9.55 -11.17
C ARG A 256 15.80 -10.84 -11.94
N VAL A 257 14.69 -11.35 -12.47
CA VAL A 257 14.57 -12.61 -13.20
C VAL A 257 13.93 -12.35 -14.55
N ARG A 258 14.51 -12.88 -15.62
CA ARG A 258 13.94 -12.88 -16.97
C ARG A 258 13.70 -14.31 -17.41
N ILE A 259 12.51 -14.59 -17.94
CA ILE A 259 12.07 -15.95 -18.27
C ILE A 259 11.39 -15.94 -19.65
N PRO A 260 12.13 -16.01 -20.76
CA PRO A 260 11.57 -15.93 -22.11
C PRO A 260 10.58 -17.06 -22.46
N GLN A 261 10.54 -18.13 -21.66
CA GLN A 261 9.59 -19.24 -21.81
C GLN A 261 8.17 -18.85 -21.38
N ILE A 262 8.00 -17.86 -20.51
CA ILE A 262 6.69 -17.43 -20.03
C ILE A 262 5.98 -16.64 -21.13
N ALA A 263 4.71 -16.94 -21.33
CA ALA A 263 3.81 -16.13 -22.14
C ALA A 263 2.91 -15.29 -21.25
N ALA A 264 2.76 -14.02 -21.60
CA ALA A 264 1.85 -13.10 -20.96
C ALA A 264 0.41 -13.62 -20.97
N SER A 265 -0.33 -13.32 -19.90
CA SER A 265 -1.74 -13.67 -19.82
C SER A 265 -2.51 -13.01 -20.97
N PRO A 266 -3.31 -13.77 -21.74
CA PRO A 266 -3.80 -13.30 -23.03
C PRO A 266 -4.94 -12.30 -22.90
N ARG A 267 -5.76 -12.39 -21.85
CA ARG A 267 -6.94 -11.55 -21.65
C ARG A 267 -6.53 -10.24 -20.98
N VAL A 268 -6.82 -9.12 -21.63
CA VAL A 268 -6.54 -7.78 -21.07
C VAL A 268 -7.76 -6.90 -21.26
N GLY A 269 -8.21 -6.30 -20.16
CA GLY A 269 -9.14 -5.19 -20.15
C GLY A 269 -8.35 -3.88 -20.13
N ASP A 270 -8.66 -2.98 -21.04
CA ASP A 270 -7.97 -1.70 -21.19
C ASP A 270 -8.89 -0.65 -21.80
N ASP A 271 -8.69 0.61 -21.48
CA ASP A 271 -9.37 1.72 -22.13
C ASP A 271 -8.42 2.58 -22.95
N GLY A 272 -9.01 3.39 -23.82
CA GLY A 272 -8.27 4.09 -24.85
C GLY A 272 -8.99 5.32 -25.34
N ARG A 273 -8.31 6.01 -26.24
CA ARG A 273 -8.82 7.13 -27.03
C ARG A 273 -8.51 6.92 -28.49
N ALA A 274 -9.24 7.62 -29.36
CA ALA A 274 -8.93 7.66 -30.79
C ALA A 274 -9.10 9.06 -31.36
N PHE A 275 -8.35 9.36 -32.40
CA PHE A 275 -8.43 10.61 -33.16
C PHE A 275 -8.62 10.36 -34.66
N ALA A 276 -9.43 11.21 -35.29
CA ALA A 276 -9.80 11.08 -36.71
C ALA A 276 -9.05 12.11 -37.60
N VAL A 277 -9.56 12.31 -38.82
CA VAL A 277 -8.97 13.20 -39.83
C VAL A 277 -8.62 14.59 -39.27
N GLY A 278 -7.34 14.97 -39.36
CA GLY A 278 -6.82 16.23 -38.84
C GLY A 278 -6.56 16.25 -37.33
N GLY A 279 -6.72 15.10 -36.66
CA GLY A 279 -6.44 14.88 -35.26
C GLY A 279 -5.00 14.42 -34.97
N SER A 280 -4.65 14.42 -33.69
CA SER A 280 -3.32 14.06 -33.18
C SER A 280 -3.35 13.78 -31.68
N SER A 281 -2.38 13.04 -31.18
CA SER A 281 -2.07 12.93 -29.74
C SER A 281 -0.63 13.32 -29.44
N THR A 282 -0.39 13.91 -28.26
CA THR A 282 0.97 14.22 -27.80
C THR A 282 1.12 13.96 -26.30
N PHE A 283 2.28 13.48 -25.90
CA PHE A 283 2.62 13.20 -24.51
C PHE A 283 4.14 13.19 -24.34
N LYS A 284 4.61 13.30 -23.09
CA LYS A 284 6.03 13.18 -22.75
C LYS A 284 6.30 11.82 -22.13
N VAL A 285 7.45 11.26 -22.45
CA VAL A 285 7.92 10.00 -21.86
C VAL A 285 9.33 10.13 -21.32
N ALA A 286 9.62 9.42 -20.24
CA ALA A 286 10.93 9.24 -19.66
C ALA A 286 11.76 8.25 -20.47
N VAL A 287 13.05 8.59 -20.64
CA VAL A 287 14.05 7.75 -21.28
C VAL A 287 15.31 7.78 -20.45
N ASP A 288 16.12 6.73 -20.52
CA ASP A 288 17.37 6.70 -19.78
C ASP A 288 18.43 7.57 -20.47
N PRO A 289 19.12 8.51 -19.80
CA PRO A 289 20.13 9.35 -20.45
C PRO A 289 21.29 8.58 -21.11
N ALA A 290 21.59 7.37 -20.63
CA ALA A 290 22.61 6.50 -21.21
C ALA A 290 22.08 5.62 -22.37
N ASN A 291 20.84 5.83 -22.82
CA ASN A 291 20.25 5.04 -23.89
C ASN A 291 21.07 5.12 -25.20
N GLN A 292 21.18 3.97 -25.86
CA GLN A 292 21.77 3.80 -27.20
C GLN A 292 20.67 3.68 -28.26
N GLY A 293 19.48 4.21 -27.95
CA GLY A 293 18.25 4.03 -28.70
C GLY A 293 17.09 3.65 -27.77
N VAL A 294 15.88 3.94 -28.24
CA VAL A 294 14.63 3.66 -27.51
C VAL A 294 13.71 2.82 -28.39
N ARG A 295 12.87 1.98 -27.79
CA ARG A 295 11.79 1.25 -28.46
C ARG A 295 10.49 1.79 -27.90
N LEU A 296 9.67 2.35 -28.78
CA LEU A 296 8.32 2.78 -28.46
C LEU A 296 7.36 1.69 -28.95
N THR A 297 6.56 1.15 -28.05
CA THR A 297 5.54 0.13 -28.36
C THR A 297 4.17 0.71 -28.04
N ARG A 298 3.19 0.57 -28.95
CA ARG A 298 1.80 0.91 -28.68
C ARG A 298 0.92 -0.32 -28.68
N ARG A 299 -0.08 -0.35 -27.79
CA ARG A 299 -1.24 -1.24 -27.86
C ARG A 299 -2.36 -0.57 -28.64
N TYR A 300 -3.00 -1.31 -29.53
CA TYR A 300 -4.11 -0.82 -30.35
C TYR A 300 -5.16 -1.91 -30.63
N ASP A 301 -6.37 -1.47 -30.92
CA ASP A 301 -7.48 -2.28 -31.44
C ASP A 301 -7.34 -2.40 -32.98
N PRO A 302 -7.01 -3.60 -33.51
CA PRO A 302 -6.81 -3.84 -34.94
C PRO A 302 -8.10 -4.17 -35.70
N GLU A 303 -9.29 -4.15 -35.08
CA GLU A 303 -10.57 -4.29 -35.79
C GLU A 303 -10.75 -3.13 -36.79
N ILE A 304 -10.22 -1.96 -36.44
CA ILE A 304 -10.11 -0.83 -37.36
C ILE A 304 -8.87 -1.03 -38.24
N GLY A 305 -9.09 -1.13 -39.55
CA GLY A 305 -8.05 -1.30 -40.54
C GLY A 305 -7.38 0.01 -40.96
N HIS A 306 -6.24 -0.16 -41.62
CA HIS A 306 -5.45 0.86 -42.30
C HIS A 306 -5.13 2.09 -41.43
N GLN A 307 -5.02 1.90 -40.11
CA GLN A 307 -4.69 2.95 -39.17
C GLN A 307 -3.26 3.38 -39.39
N ARG A 308 -3.09 4.58 -39.93
CA ARG A 308 -1.81 5.19 -40.20
C ARG A 308 -1.68 6.52 -39.50
N ALA A 309 -0.65 6.65 -38.67
CA ALA A 309 -0.30 7.90 -38.01
C ALA A 309 1.21 8.17 -38.14
N ARG A 310 1.57 9.42 -38.45
CA ARG A 310 2.97 9.87 -38.44
C ARG A 310 3.41 10.00 -36.99
N VAL A 311 4.59 9.47 -36.67
CA VAL A 311 5.18 9.60 -35.34
C VAL A 311 6.39 10.51 -35.40
N SER A 312 6.43 11.50 -34.50
CA SER A 312 7.56 12.40 -34.32
C SER A 312 8.03 12.39 -32.87
N VAL A 313 9.34 12.46 -32.67
CA VAL A 313 9.98 12.60 -31.36
C VAL A 313 10.72 13.94 -31.33
N ASP A 314 10.35 14.80 -30.38
CA ASP A 314 10.83 16.18 -30.26
C ASP A 314 10.77 16.95 -31.59
N GLY A 315 9.67 16.79 -32.32
CA GLY A 315 9.41 17.44 -33.61
C GLY A 315 10.12 16.83 -34.82
N THR A 316 10.93 15.79 -34.63
CA THR A 316 11.58 15.06 -35.74
C THR A 316 10.80 13.79 -36.05
N GLN A 317 10.34 13.64 -37.30
CA GLN A 317 9.64 12.43 -37.73
C GLN A 317 10.55 11.20 -37.66
N ILE A 318 10.06 10.12 -37.04
CA ILE A 318 10.78 8.85 -36.91
C ILE A 318 10.17 7.72 -37.73
N GLY A 319 8.88 7.82 -38.08
CA GLY A 319 8.21 6.78 -38.85
C GLY A 319 6.70 6.96 -38.89
N PHE A 320 6.02 5.84 -39.18
CA PHE A 320 4.58 5.74 -39.16
C PHE A 320 4.17 4.52 -38.35
N TRP A 321 3.13 4.68 -37.56
CA TRP A 321 2.27 3.55 -37.25
C TRP A 321 1.51 3.15 -38.51
N ASP A 322 1.36 1.86 -38.78
CA ASP A 322 0.61 1.33 -39.92
C ASP A 322 0.04 -0.05 -39.56
N SER A 323 -1.26 -0.12 -39.25
CA SER A 323 -1.88 -1.38 -38.80
C SER A 323 -2.16 -2.40 -39.90
N GLY A 324 -2.09 -2.01 -41.18
CA GLY A 324 -2.52 -2.84 -42.30
C GLY A 324 -4.03 -3.13 -42.29
N ALA A 325 -4.46 -4.16 -43.03
CA ALA A 325 -5.88 -4.54 -43.13
C ALA A 325 -6.48 -4.91 -41.75
N PRO A 326 -7.80 -4.74 -41.56
CA PRO A 326 -8.45 -5.05 -40.28
C PRO A 326 -8.30 -6.53 -39.91
N LEU A 327 -8.14 -6.81 -38.62
CA LEU A 327 -8.07 -8.16 -38.05
C LEU A 327 -9.41 -8.56 -37.41
N PRO A 328 -9.60 -9.85 -37.08
CA PRO A 328 -10.83 -10.30 -36.42
C PRO A 328 -11.07 -9.55 -35.10
N ASN A 329 -12.34 -9.25 -34.84
CA ASN A 329 -12.79 -8.63 -33.60
C ASN A 329 -12.33 -9.44 -32.37
N GLY A 330 -12.06 -8.75 -31.27
CA GLY A 330 -11.76 -9.37 -29.98
C GLY A 330 -10.26 -9.56 -29.74
N GLN A 331 -9.39 -8.93 -30.53
CA GLN A 331 -7.95 -9.16 -30.45
C GLN A 331 -7.15 -7.90 -30.12
N TRP A 332 -6.15 -8.04 -29.26
CA TRP A 332 -5.12 -7.02 -29.08
C TRP A 332 -3.96 -7.23 -30.05
N ARG A 333 -3.30 -6.13 -30.43
CA ARG A 333 -2.00 -6.14 -31.10
C ARG A 333 -1.13 -5.01 -30.58
N ASP A 334 0.17 -5.26 -30.64
CA ASP A 334 1.18 -4.27 -30.35
C ASP A 334 1.98 -3.93 -31.60
N GLN A 335 2.42 -2.67 -31.71
CA GLN A 335 3.38 -2.23 -32.72
C GLN A 335 4.54 -1.53 -32.05
N SER A 336 5.75 -1.98 -32.36
CA SER A 336 6.98 -1.37 -31.88
C SER A 336 7.70 -0.63 -32.99
N MET A 337 8.30 0.50 -32.66
CA MET A 337 9.24 1.21 -33.54
C MET A 337 10.50 1.64 -32.80
N PRO A 338 11.68 1.56 -33.44
CA PRO A 338 12.91 2.09 -32.88
C PRO A 338 12.95 3.61 -33.01
N VAL A 339 13.38 4.28 -31.94
CA VAL A 339 13.75 5.69 -31.91
C VAL A 339 15.28 5.77 -31.89
N PRO A 340 15.91 6.43 -32.89
CA PRO A 340 17.37 6.50 -32.98
C PRO A 340 18.00 7.22 -31.78
N ALA A 341 19.16 6.74 -31.34
CA ALA A 341 19.97 7.37 -30.30
C ALA A 341 20.28 8.85 -30.59
N SER A 342 20.38 9.24 -31.86
CA SER A 342 20.59 10.65 -32.26
C SER A 342 19.48 11.60 -31.80
N LEU A 343 18.30 11.07 -31.46
CA LEU A 343 17.17 11.85 -30.96
C LEU A 343 17.00 11.73 -29.44
N THR A 344 17.55 10.71 -28.80
CA THR A 344 17.24 10.36 -27.40
C THR A 344 18.45 10.32 -26.47
N ALA A 345 19.67 10.11 -26.97
CA ALA A 345 20.86 9.97 -26.14
C ALA A 345 21.15 11.26 -25.34
N GLY A 346 21.50 11.10 -24.05
CA GLY A 346 21.74 12.19 -23.13
C GLY A 346 20.49 12.90 -22.60
N LYS A 347 19.29 12.51 -23.05
CA LYS A 347 18.01 13.07 -22.56
C LYS A 347 17.43 12.20 -21.46
N SER A 348 16.73 12.81 -20.51
CA SER A 348 15.93 12.10 -19.49
C SER A 348 14.45 11.98 -19.87
N SER A 349 14.01 12.71 -20.90
CA SER A 349 12.65 12.66 -21.43
C SER A 349 12.60 13.16 -22.88
N VAL A 350 11.58 12.73 -23.59
CA VAL A 350 11.27 13.16 -24.96
C VAL A 350 9.76 13.36 -25.13
N THR A 351 9.36 14.19 -26.09
CA THR A 351 7.95 14.41 -26.46
C THR A 351 7.60 13.58 -27.68
N VAL A 352 6.56 12.77 -27.57
CA VAL A 352 6.00 11.99 -28.67
C VAL A 352 4.78 12.73 -29.24
N LEU A 353 4.68 12.76 -30.56
CA LEU A 353 3.53 13.28 -31.31
C LEU A 353 3.08 12.23 -32.32
N ASN A 354 1.81 11.82 -32.25
CA ASN A 354 1.15 10.99 -33.25
C ASN A 354 0.17 11.86 -34.06
N GLU A 355 0.31 11.92 -35.38
CA GLU A 355 -0.56 12.71 -36.27
C GLU A 355 -1.32 11.80 -37.24
N TYR A 356 -2.63 12.01 -37.38
CA TYR A 356 -3.45 11.23 -38.31
C TYR A 356 -2.96 11.33 -39.76
N ILE A 357 -2.90 10.20 -40.46
CA ILE A 357 -2.65 10.13 -41.92
C ILE A 357 -3.84 9.49 -42.64
N ALA A 358 -4.24 8.28 -42.22
CA ALA A 358 -5.35 7.54 -42.80
C ALA A 358 -5.88 6.50 -41.79
N SER A 359 -7.12 6.07 -41.95
CA SER A 359 -7.73 4.94 -41.24
C SER A 359 -9.07 4.61 -41.88
N ASP A 360 -9.52 3.36 -41.77
CA ASP A 360 -10.89 2.99 -42.13
C ASP A 360 -11.94 3.66 -41.22
N LEU A 361 -11.54 4.09 -40.01
CA LEU A 361 -12.38 4.86 -39.08
C LEU A 361 -11.59 5.97 -38.37
N ASP A 362 -10.72 5.60 -37.43
CA ASP A 362 -9.85 6.51 -36.67
C ASP A 362 -8.53 5.81 -36.27
N VAL A 363 -7.60 6.54 -35.66
CA VAL A 363 -6.39 5.93 -35.07
C VAL A 363 -6.61 5.84 -33.58
N ASN A 364 -6.66 4.62 -33.06
CA ASN A 364 -6.85 4.36 -31.63
C ASN A 364 -5.52 4.08 -30.91
N GLU A 365 -5.50 4.39 -29.63
CA GLU A 365 -4.37 4.24 -28.71
C GLU A 365 -4.89 3.95 -27.30
N PHE A 366 -4.29 2.96 -26.65
CA PHE A 366 -4.67 2.48 -25.32
C PHE A 366 -3.50 2.61 -24.34
N ARG A 367 -2.31 2.21 -24.79
CA ARG A 367 -1.11 2.23 -23.97
C ARG A 367 0.14 2.42 -24.82
N PHE A 368 1.15 3.07 -24.24
CA PHE A 368 2.50 3.11 -24.78
C PHE A 368 3.53 2.61 -23.77
N ASP A 369 4.32 1.61 -24.16
CA ASP A 369 5.49 1.15 -23.41
C ASP A 369 6.76 1.74 -24.02
N VAL A 370 7.65 2.25 -23.17
CA VAL A 370 8.92 2.86 -23.58
C VAL A 370 10.07 2.10 -22.97
N HIS A 371 10.91 1.50 -23.82
CA HIS A 371 12.12 0.79 -23.39
C HIS A 371 13.36 1.52 -23.88
N SER A 372 14.32 1.78 -23.00
CA SER A 372 15.63 2.31 -23.36
C SER A 372 16.65 1.18 -23.43
N ASN A 373 17.39 1.09 -24.53
CA ASN A 373 18.51 0.15 -24.64
C ASN A 373 19.74 0.75 -23.95
N VAL A 374 20.21 0.11 -22.89
CA VAL A 374 21.42 0.54 -22.18
C VAL A 374 22.38 -0.63 -22.13
N ASP A 375 23.48 -0.52 -22.88
CA ASP A 375 24.51 -1.55 -23.02
C ASP A 375 23.97 -2.94 -23.44
N GLY A 376 22.91 -2.95 -24.26
CA GLY A 376 22.26 -4.17 -24.74
C GLY A 376 21.12 -4.67 -23.85
N ASP A 377 20.88 -4.05 -22.69
CA ASP A 377 19.74 -4.34 -21.80
C ASP A 377 18.56 -3.42 -22.16
N TRP A 378 17.52 -4.00 -22.74
CA TRP A 378 16.26 -3.31 -23.01
C TRP A 378 15.44 -3.23 -21.73
N ARG A 379 15.58 -2.10 -21.03
CA ARG A 379 14.85 -1.84 -19.79
C ARG A 379 13.69 -0.90 -20.04
N ARG A 380 12.54 -1.21 -19.44
CA ARG A 380 11.41 -0.28 -19.41
C ARG A 380 11.83 1.00 -18.70
N THR A 381 11.52 2.15 -19.29
CA THR A 381 11.80 3.47 -18.72
C THR A 381 10.56 4.31 -18.54
N ASP A 382 9.48 3.99 -19.25
CA ASP A 382 8.17 4.61 -19.01
C ASP A 382 7.00 3.73 -19.46
N VAL A 383 5.82 4.03 -18.92
CA VAL A 383 4.52 3.52 -19.38
C VAL A 383 3.55 4.69 -19.39
N VAL A 384 2.81 4.83 -20.50
CA VAL A 384 1.71 5.79 -20.60
C VAL A 384 0.44 5.01 -20.85
N ASP A 385 -0.41 4.93 -19.82
CA ASP A 385 -1.76 4.38 -19.95
C ASP A 385 -2.70 5.55 -20.37
N VAL A 386 -3.49 5.34 -21.43
CA VAL A 386 -4.30 6.39 -22.08
C VAL A 386 -5.76 6.00 -22.01
N GLY A 387 -6.62 6.86 -21.47
CA GLY A 387 -8.04 6.57 -21.44
C GLY A 387 -8.79 7.23 -20.28
N PRO A 388 -10.13 7.18 -20.31
CA PRO A 388 -10.98 7.70 -19.25
C PRO A 388 -10.71 7.15 -17.83
N ASN A 389 -10.16 5.94 -17.68
CA ASN A 389 -9.79 5.34 -16.38
C ASN A 389 -8.34 5.64 -15.96
N HIS A 390 -7.60 6.46 -16.72
CA HIS A 390 -6.22 6.85 -16.41
C HIS A 390 -5.96 8.37 -16.42
N PRO A 391 -6.88 9.23 -15.93
CA PRO A 391 -6.72 10.67 -16.03
C PRO A 391 -5.50 11.23 -15.27
N GLY A 392 -5.11 10.60 -14.16
CA GLY A 392 -3.93 10.96 -13.38
C GLY A 392 -2.63 10.66 -14.13
N ASP A 393 -2.58 9.55 -14.86
CA ASP A 393 -1.43 9.17 -15.67
C ASP A 393 -1.32 10.04 -16.94
N GLU A 394 -2.44 10.29 -17.61
CA GLU A 394 -2.53 11.27 -18.71
C GLU A 394 -2.02 12.65 -18.27
N GLN A 395 -2.44 13.12 -17.09
CA GLN A 395 -1.97 14.40 -16.54
C GLN A 395 -0.45 14.37 -16.25
N ALA A 396 0.07 13.26 -15.70
CA ALA A 396 1.48 13.12 -15.36
C ALA A 396 2.40 13.17 -16.60
N HIS A 397 1.93 12.65 -17.72
CA HIS A 397 2.62 12.66 -19.02
C HIS A 397 2.28 13.87 -19.88
N GLY A 398 1.35 14.71 -19.45
CA GLY A 398 0.86 15.85 -20.24
C GLY A 398 0.20 15.42 -21.54
N TYR A 399 -0.50 14.29 -21.51
CA TYR A 399 -1.23 13.75 -22.65
C TYR A 399 -2.28 14.77 -23.12
N ALA A 400 -2.30 15.03 -24.42
CA ALA A 400 -3.27 15.89 -25.07
C ALA A 400 -3.69 15.32 -26.41
N ILE A 401 -4.99 15.31 -26.66
CA ILE A 401 -5.58 14.80 -27.90
C ILE A 401 -6.36 15.92 -28.61
N LYS A 402 -6.23 15.96 -29.94
CA LYS A 402 -6.98 16.83 -30.84
C LYS A 402 -7.78 15.97 -31.81
N GLY A 403 -9.02 16.36 -32.08
CA GLY A 403 -9.88 15.64 -33.02
C GLY A 403 -10.28 14.26 -32.50
N MET A 404 -10.48 14.14 -31.18
CA MET A 404 -10.92 12.90 -30.55
C MET A 404 -12.24 12.44 -31.16
N SER A 405 -12.27 11.23 -31.69
CA SER A 405 -13.44 10.58 -32.28
C SER A 405 -14.05 9.54 -31.35
N TRP A 406 -13.24 8.95 -30.47
CA TRP A 406 -13.67 7.89 -29.57
C TRP A 406 -12.88 7.90 -28.26
N GLN A 407 -13.51 7.39 -27.21
CA GLN A 407 -12.88 6.93 -25.97
C GLN A 407 -13.73 5.79 -25.39
N GLY A 408 -13.11 4.83 -24.71
CA GLY A 408 -13.85 3.76 -24.05
C GLY A 408 -13.00 2.55 -23.68
N TYR A 409 -13.65 1.58 -23.05
CA TYR A 409 -13.05 0.35 -22.55
C TYR A 409 -13.27 -0.83 -23.50
N ARG A 410 -12.26 -1.70 -23.60
CA ARG A 410 -12.25 -2.93 -24.40
C ARG A 410 -11.70 -4.08 -23.57
N VAL A 411 -12.23 -5.27 -23.78
CA VAL A 411 -11.69 -6.51 -23.21
C VAL A 411 -11.40 -7.46 -24.36
N PHE A 412 -10.14 -7.54 -24.75
CA PHE A 412 -9.70 -8.38 -25.86
C PHE A 412 -8.63 -9.39 -25.41
N ARG A 413 -8.24 -10.24 -26.35
CA ARG A 413 -7.24 -11.28 -26.12
C ARG A 413 -6.07 -11.19 -27.09
N TYR A 414 -4.86 -11.42 -26.61
CA TYR A 414 -3.73 -11.72 -27.48
C TYR A 414 -3.84 -13.16 -28.03
N PRO A 415 -3.41 -13.41 -29.27
CA PRO A 415 -3.49 -14.72 -29.91
C PRO A 415 -2.38 -15.65 -29.38
N VAL A 416 -2.51 -16.10 -28.14
CA VAL A 416 -1.59 -17.05 -27.49
C VAL A 416 -2.27 -18.42 -27.38
N ASP A 417 -1.51 -19.48 -27.61
CA ASP A 417 -2.00 -20.85 -27.46
C ASP A 417 -2.31 -21.19 -25.99
N ALA A 418 -3.47 -21.80 -25.74
CA ALA A 418 -3.95 -22.08 -24.39
C ALA A 418 -3.07 -23.07 -23.60
N ALA A 419 -2.37 -23.99 -24.29
CA ALA A 419 -1.44 -24.90 -23.61
C ALA A 419 -0.18 -24.16 -23.15
N THR A 420 0.24 -23.13 -23.90
CA THR A 420 1.36 -22.25 -23.54
C THR A 420 1.03 -21.40 -22.30
N VAL A 421 -0.20 -20.88 -22.21
CA VAL A 421 -0.70 -20.15 -21.04
C VAL A 421 -0.72 -21.07 -19.81
N THR A 422 -1.37 -22.23 -19.92
CA THR A 422 -1.41 -23.25 -18.84
C THR A 422 0.00 -23.63 -18.35
N GLN A 423 0.97 -23.77 -19.27
CA GLN A 423 2.36 -24.07 -18.92
C GLN A 423 3.02 -22.93 -18.15
N SER A 424 2.78 -21.69 -18.58
CA SER A 424 3.28 -20.48 -17.94
C SER A 424 2.74 -20.32 -16.52
N ASP A 425 1.43 -20.50 -16.34
CA ASP A 425 0.78 -20.41 -15.02
C ASP A 425 1.29 -21.50 -14.07
N SER A 426 1.52 -22.71 -14.58
CA SER A 426 2.11 -23.81 -13.80
C SER A 426 3.51 -23.46 -13.30
N LEU A 427 4.33 -22.81 -14.14
CA LEU A 427 5.66 -22.34 -13.75
C LEU A 427 5.59 -21.22 -12.71
N LEU A 428 4.74 -20.21 -12.91
CA LEU A 428 4.64 -19.05 -12.00
C LEU A 428 4.08 -19.42 -10.62
N THR A 429 3.20 -20.42 -10.55
CA THR A 429 2.62 -20.92 -9.30
C THR A 429 3.48 -22.01 -8.63
N GLY A 430 4.16 -22.84 -9.42
CA GLY A 430 4.90 -24.02 -8.94
C GLY A 430 6.41 -23.85 -8.77
N VAL A 431 7.02 -22.81 -9.35
CA VAL A 431 8.41 -22.44 -9.05
C VAL A 431 8.40 -21.52 -7.85
N ARG A 432 9.17 -21.85 -6.81
CA ARG A 432 9.30 -21.06 -5.59
C ARG A 432 10.64 -20.35 -5.54
N LEU A 433 10.60 -19.08 -5.15
CA LEU A 433 11.77 -18.31 -4.72
C LEU A 433 11.99 -18.59 -3.22
N VAL A 434 13.16 -19.13 -2.90
CA VAL A 434 13.57 -19.45 -1.53
C VAL A 434 14.83 -18.68 -1.18
N ILE A 435 14.77 -17.83 -0.15
CA ILE A 435 15.93 -17.07 0.31
C ILE A 435 16.17 -17.36 1.79
N SER A 436 17.41 -17.71 2.10
CA SER A 436 17.89 -17.88 3.48
C SER A 436 18.86 -16.75 3.83
N PHE A 437 18.66 -16.10 4.97
CA PHE A 437 19.59 -15.14 5.56
C PHE A 437 20.16 -15.73 6.83
N ASP A 438 21.49 -15.76 6.96
CA ASP A 438 22.21 -16.22 8.16
C ASP A 438 21.77 -17.62 8.63
N GLY A 439 21.54 -18.52 7.68
CA GLY A 439 21.10 -19.89 7.93
C GLY A 439 19.60 -20.06 8.22
N LYS A 440 18.79 -19.00 8.14
CA LYS A 440 17.33 -19.04 8.33
C LYS A 440 16.61 -18.73 7.03
N THR A 441 15.74 -19.63 6.58
CA THR A 441 14.84 -19.36 5.45
C THR A 441 13.66 -18.51 5.91
N THR A 442 13.55 -17.30 5.37
CA THR A 442 12.47 -16.35 5.69
C THR A 442 11.65 -15.93 4.48
N VAL A 443 12.12 -16.27 3.28
CA VAL A 443 11.42 -16.09 2.01
C VAL A 443 11.15 -17.47 1.43
N ASP A 444 9.87 -17.79 1.25
CA ASP A 444 9.40 -18.98 0.55
C ASP A 444 8.06 -18.63 -0.10
N ALA A 445 8.10 -18.23 -1.37
CA ALA A 445 6.94 -17.74 -2.11
C ALA A 445 6.93 -18.25 -3.56
N PRO A 446 5.75 -18.48 -4.16
CA PRO A 446 5.62 -18.70 -5.59
C PRO A 446 6.21 -17.54 -6.40
N LEU A 447 6.83 -17.84 -7.53
CA LEU A 447 7.54 -16.85 -8.34
C LEU A 447 6.60 -15.73 -8.81
N GLY A 448 5.42 -16.09 -9.34
CA GLY A 448 4.43 -15.10 -9.79
C GLY A 448 3.96 -14.20 -8.66
N GLU A 449 3.49 -14.78 -7.56
CA GLU A 449 2.90 -14.01 -6.45
C GLU A 449 3.93 -13.15 -5.70
N PHE A 450 5.20 -13.60 -5.63
CA PHE A 450 6.30 -12.78 -5.11
C PHE A 450 6.54 -11.51 -5.94
N PHE A 451 6.42 -11.58 -7.27
CA PHE A 451 6.64 -10.43 -8.14
C PHE A 451 5.37 -9.62 -8.44
N GLY A 452 4.18 -10.18 -8.24
CA GLY A 452 2.94 -9.42 -8.22
C GLY A 452 1.66 -10.09 -8.71
N SER A 453 1.70 -11.30 -9.28
CA SER A 453 0.49 -11.99 -9.74
C SER A 453 0.55 -13.50 -9.60
N GLY A 454 -0.46 -14.09 -8.95
CA GLY A 454 -0.66 -15.54 -8.88
C GLY A 454 -1.68 -16.09 -9.90
N LEU A 455 -2.18 -15.25 -10.82
CA LEU A 455 -3.07 -15.67 -11.92
C LEU A 455 -2.31 -15.94 -13.23
N GLY A 456 -1.09 -15.42 -13.38
CA GLY A 456 -0.31 -15.55 -14.60
C GLY A 456 0.65 -14.36 -14.75
N GLU A 457 1.23 -14.17 -15.93
CA GLU A 457 2.05 -12.99 -16.20
C GLU A 457 1.16 -11.82 -16.65
N TYR A 458 0.82 -10.97 -15.69
CA TYR A 458 0.18 -9.67 -15.92
C TYR A 458 1.16 -8.53 -15.64
N ASP A 459 0.97 -7.40 -16.32
CA ASP A 459 1.75 -6.18 -16.05
C ASP A 459 1.51 -5.70 -14.62
N THR A 460 2.45 -6.02 -13.72
CA THR A 460 2.34 -5.62 -12.32
C THR A 460 3.39 -4.57 -12.02
N ARG A 461 2.97 -3.42 -11.47
CA ARG A 461 3.85 -2.30 -11.14
C ARG A 461 3.58 -1.82 -9.73
N THR A 462 4.40 -2.21 -8.77
CA THR A 462 4.39 -1.66 -7.42
C THR A 462 5.61 -0.76 -7.20
N LEU A 463 5.70 -0.04 -6.09
CA LEU A 463 6.90 0.73 -5.80
C LEU A 463 8.14 -0.16 -5.63
N MET A 464 7.99 -1.37 -5.08
CA MET A 464 9.12 -2.25 -4.69
C MET A 464 9.26 -3.53 -5.51
N SER A 465 8.33 -3.82 -6.42
CA SER A 465 8.38 -4.96 -7.33
C SER A 465 7.71 -4.66 -8.67
N ALA A 466 8.08 -5.40 -9.71
CA ALA A 466 7.46 -5.33 -11.03
C ALA A 466 7.46 -6.66 -11.77
N MET A 467 6.49 -6.86 -12.65
CA MET A 467 6.47 -7.88 -13.71
C MET A 467 6.30 -7.19 -15.07
N ASP A 468 7.40 -7.04 -15.81
CA ASP A 468 7.36 -6.55 -17.19
C ASP A 468 7.12 -7.72 -18.15
N HIS A 469 5.94 -7.75 -18.77
CA HIS A 469 5.50 -8.80 -19.71
C HIS A 469 6.01 -8.63 -21.15
N ALA A 470 6.88 -7.65 -21.42
CA ALA A 470 7.53 -7.54 -22.72
C ALA A 470 8.40 -8.78 -22.97
N GLN A 471 8.66 -9.11 -24.24
CA GLN A 471 9.44 -10.30 -24.62
C GLN A 471 10.83 -10.39 -23.96
N ASP A 472 11.45 -9.24 -23.69
CA ASP A 472 12.74 -9.07 -23.02
C ASP A 472 12.61 -8.48 -21.61
N GLY A 473 11.39 -8.46 -21.07
CA GLY A 473 11.01 -7.90 -19.79
C GLY A 473 11.61 -8.65 -18.60
N TRP A 474 11.71 -7.92 -17.48
CA TRP A 474 12.25 -8.41 -16.23
C TRP A 474 11.17 -8.43 -15.15
N TYR A 475 11.14 -9.49 -14.37
CA TYR A 475 10.53 -9.48 -13.04
C TYR A 475 11.56 -8.91 -12.07
N THR A 476 11.24 -7.82 -11.38
CA THR A 476 12.22 -7.11 -10.56
C THR A 476 11.67 -6.90 -9.16
N SER A 477 12.54 -7.06 -8.16
CA SER A 477 12.27 -6.79 -6.75
C SER A 477 13.36 -5.88 -6.21
N TRP A 478 12.96 -4.76 -5.62
CA TRP A 478 13.82 -3.73 -5.03
C TRP A 478 13.80 -3.76 -3.50
N TRP A 479 13.14 -4.74 -2.88
CA TRP A 479 13.08 -4.86 -1.41
C TRP A 479 14.50 -4.94 -0.81
N PRO A 480 14.86 -4.12 0.18
CA PRO A 480 16.16 -4.22 0.84
C PRO A 480 16.18 -5.42 1.80
N MET A 481 16.89 -6.49 1.46
CA MET A 481 16.88 -7.74 2.23
C MET A 481 18.18 -7.89 3.06
N PRO A 482 18.18 -7.55 4.36
CA PRO A 482 19.40 -7.52 5.18
C PRO A 482 19.90 -8.91 5.58
N TYR A 483 21.22 -9.06 5.68
CA TYR A 483 21.89 -10.21 6.28
C TYR A 483 23.14 -9.78 7.06
N SER A 484 23.48 -10.57 8.09
CA SER A 484 24.59 -10.29 9.00
C SER A 484 25.89 -11.04 8.67
N SER A 485 25.81 -12.13 7.91
CA SER A 485 26.95 -12.99 7.56
C SER A 485 26.86 -13.57 6.15
N ASN A 486 25.67 -13.97 5.68
CA ASN A 486 25.43 -14.45 4.33
C ASN A 486 23.94 -14.50 4.01
N ALA A 487 23.64 -14.51 2.71
CA ALA A 487 22.35 -14.83 2.15
C ALA A 487 22.52 -15.86 1.02
N THR A 488 21.54 -16.75 0.84
CA THR A 488 21.49 -17.69 -0.29
C THR A 488 20.15 -17.58 -1.00
N VAL A 489 20.17 -17.39 -2.32
CA VAL A 489 18.98 -17.34 -3.17
C VAL A 489 18.88 -18.64 -3.96
N VAL A 490 17.72 -19.30 -3.92
CA VAL A 490 17.46 -20.57 -4.58
C VAL A 490 16.11 -20.53 -5.30
N LEU A 491 16.06 -21.06 -6.52
CA LEU A 491 14.80 -21.41 -7.18
C LEU A 491 14.52 -22.89 -6.96
N VAL A 492 13.32 -23.23 -6.53
CA VAL A 492 12.85 -24.62 -6.34
C VAL A 492 11.71 -24.85 -7.31
N ASN A 493 11.85 -25.80 -8.24
CA ASN A 493 10.83 -26.05 -9.24
C ASN A 493 9.97 -27.27 -8.84
N GLU A 494 8.74 -27.00 -8.39
CA GLU A 494 7.73 -28.01 -8.05
C GLU A 494 6.54 -27.99 -9.03
N SER A 495 6.64 -27.24 -10.13
CA SER A 495 5.57 -27.06 -11.14
C SER A 495 5.22 -28.29 -11.97
N GLY A 496 6.08 -29.30 -12.00
CA GLY A 496 5.98 -30.41 -12.97
C GLY A 496 6.45 -30.06 -14.39
N VAL A 497 6.80 -28.80 -14.67
CA VAL A 497 7.30 -28.29 -15.95
C VAL A 497 8.76 -27.88 -15.80
N ALA A 498 9.63 -28.17 -16.78
CA ALA A 498 11.00 -27.65 -16.74
C ALA A 498 11.02 -26.13 -16.99
N LEU A 499 11.68 -25.37 -16.12
CA LEU A 499 11.93 -23.94 -16.27
C LEU A 499 13.22 -23.73 -17.07
N GLY A 500 13.12 -23.30 -18.32
CA GLY A 500 14.23 -23.09 -19.25
C GLY A 500 14.64 -21.62 -19.41
N ASP A 501 15.85 -21.43 -19.94
CA ASP A 501 16.37 -20.15 -20.46
C ASP A 501 16.23 -18.94 -19.53
N LEU A 502 16.28 -19.16 -18.23
CA LEU A 502 16.15 -18.09 -17.25
C LEU A 502 17.48 -17.35 -17.08
N THR A 503 17.41 -16.02 -16.96
CA THR A 503 18.52 -15.16 -16.52
C THR A 503 18.16 -14.56 -15.17
N VAL A 504 19.06 -14.64 -14.19
CA VAL A 504 18.92 -13.95 -12.90
C VAL A 504 20.09 -13.04 -12.64
N GLU A 505 19.77 -11.86 -12.12
CA GLU A 505 20.75 -10.91 -11.59
C GLU A 505 20.41 -10.56 -10.15
N THR A 506 21.45 -10.38 -9.34
CA THR A 506 21.33 -10.05 -7.93
C THR A 506 22.33 -8.95 -7.62
N ASP A 507 21.84 -7.83 -7.10
CA ASP A 507 22.69 -6.72 -6.67
C ASP A 507 22.79 -6.71 -5.15
N GLN A 508 24.02 -6.63 -4.66
CA GLN A 508 24.38 -6.66 -3.25
C GLN A 508 24.95 -5.29 -2.82
N VAL A 509 24.55 -4.81 -1.65
CA VAL A 509 25.19 -3.65 -1.00
C VAL A 509 25.91 -4.15 0.25
N ASP A 510 27.22 -3.94 0.32
CA ASP A 510 28.01 -4.26 1.51
C ASP A 510 27.83 -3.16 2.57
N ASP A 511 27.44 -3.55 3.78
CA ASP A 511 27.30 -2.63 4.90
C ASP A 511 27.63 -3.34 6.24
N PRO A 512 28.78 -3.02 6.86
CA PRO A 512 29.21 -3.63 8.12
C PRO A 512 28.31 -3.27 9.31
N SER A 513 27.46 -2.26 9.21
CA SER A 513 26.54 -1.85 10.28
C SER A 513 25.28 -2.73 10.38
N VAL A 514 24.92 -3.42 9.30
CA VAL A 514 23.73 -4.28 9.23
C VAL A 514 23.81 -5.45 10.19
N GLY A 515 24.97 -6.12 10.25
CA GLY A 515 25.16 -7.28 11.13
C GLY A 515 24.90 -6.95 12.61
N PRO A 516 25.55 -5.93 13.18
CA PRO A 516 25.24 -5.44 14.52
C PRO A 516 23.77 -5.03 14.70
N ALA A 517 23.17 -4.34 13.73
CA ALA A 517 21.78 -3.87 13.82
C ALA A 517 20.75 -5.02 13.86
N LEU A 518 20.95 -6.08 13.06
CA LEU A 518 20.15 -7.30 13.11
C LEU A 518 20.30 -8.00 14.47
N ARG A 519 21.54 -8.11 14.98
CA ARG A 519 21.80 -8.76 16.29
C ARG A 519 21.19 -8.00 17.46
N SER A 520 21.11 -6.67 17.37
CA SER A 520 20.49 -5.85 18.41
C SER A 520 18.97 -5.71 18.25
N GLY A 521 18.36 -6.31 17.22
CA GLY A 521 16.92 -6.18 16.95
C GLY A 521 16.47 -4.79 16.49
N LYS A 522 17.40 -3.92 16.04
CA LYS A 522 17.04 -2.58 15.52
C LYS A 522 16.39 -2.66 14.14
N ILE A 523 16.77 -3.66 13.37
CA ILE A 523 16.19 -3.99 12.06
C ILE A 523 15.75 -5.46 12.05
N GLY A 524 14.76 -5.81 11.23
CA GLY A 524 14.30 -7.18 11.01
C GLY A 524 14.89 -7.82 9.75
N TYR A 525 14.85 -9.15 9.69
CA TYR A 525 15.09 -9.88 8.44
C TYR A 525 13.93 -9.66 7.48
N PHE A 526 14.18 -9.66 6.17
CA PHE A 526 13.09 -9.62 5.19
C PHE A 526 12.39 -10.97 5.12
N HIS A 527 11.06 -10.94 5.05
CA HIS A 527 10.22 -12.12 4.91
C HIS A 527 9.28 -11.95 3.71
N ALA A 528 9.05 -13.07 3.01
CA ALA A 528 7.91 -13.25 2.14
C ALA A 528 7.24 -14.56 2.54
N THR A 529 6.09 -14.45 3.21
CA THR A 529 5.36 -15.59 3.77
C THR A 529 4.17 -15.90 2.89
N ARG A 530 4.14 -17.11 2.31
CA ARG A 530 3.00 -17.58 1.51
C ARG A 530 1.91 -18.22 2.37
N GLN A 531 0.65 -18.03 1.98
CA GLN A 531 -0.52 -18.77 2.46
C GLN A 531 -1.39 -19.17 1.26
N SER A 532 -2.10 -20.29 1.35
CA SER A 532 -3.09 -20.68 0.35
C SER A 532 -4.07 -21.71 0.89
N GLY A 533 -5.33 -21.64 0.44
CA GLY A 533 -6.36 -22.61 0.78
C GLY A 533 -7.74 -22.19 0.31
N HIS A 534 -8.69 -23.11 0.43
CA HIS A 534 -10.11 -22.79 0.32
C HIS A 534 -10.54 -21.93 1.51
N THR A 535 -11.43 -20.98 1.25
CA THR A 535 -12.12 -20.26 2.30
C THR A 535 -13.02 -21.20 3.10
N VAL A 536 -13.26 -20.87 4.37
CA VAL A 536 -14.00 -21.73 5.29
C VAL A 536 -15.07 -20.91 5.98
N THR A 537 -16.34 -21.23 5.73
CA THR A 537 -17.46 -20.47 6.27
C THR A 537 -17.33 -20.14 7.76
N GLY A 538 -17.48 -18.85 8.10
CA GLY A 538 -17.34 -18.32 9.44
C GLY A 538 -15.90 -18.19 9.94
N LYS A 539 -14.90 -18.23 9.04
CA LYS A 539 -13.49 -18.04 9.38
C LYS A 539 -12.79 -17.17 8.34
N ASP A 540 -12.28 -16.05 8.81
CA ASP A 540 -11.41 -15.16 8.04
C ASP A 540 -10.22 -15.95 7.45
N TYR A 541 -9.80 -15.54 6.25
CA TYR A 541 -8.55 -15.98 5.63
C TYR A 541 -7.37 -15.20 6.23
N THR A 542 -6.36 -15.92 6.73
CA THR A 542 -5.19 -15.31 7.37
C THR A 542 -4.06 -15.09 6.36
N PHE A 543 -3.62 -13.84 6.18
CA PHE A 543 -2.39 -13.51 5.45
C PHE A 543 -1.14 -13.86 6.26
N LEU A 544 -1.13 -13.47 7.54
CA LEU A 544 0.01 -13.68 8.42
C LEU A 544 -0.46 -13.83 9.88
N ASP A 545 0.02 -14.89 10.54
CA ASP A 545 -0.07 -15.09 11.99
C ASP A 545 1.34 -15.41 12.49
N THR A 546 1.94 -14.49 13.24
CA THR A 546 3.34 -14.60 13.65
C THR A 546 3.60 -13.98 15.02
N ALA A 547 4.55 -14.56 15.74
CA ALA A 547 5.05 -14.05 17.01
C ALA A 547 6.43 -13.40 16.83
N GLY A 548 6.78 -12.49 17.74
CA GLY A 548 8.01 -11.70 17.70
C GLY A 548 7.72 -10.23 17.48
N SER A 549 8.66 -9.51 16.89
CA SER A 549 8.55 -8.08 16.59
C SER A 549 8.84 -7.82 15.13
N GLY A 550 8.16 -6.82 14.54
CA GLY A 550 8.24 -6.62 13.11
C GLY A 550 7.44 -5.43 12.58
N VAL A 551 7.46 -5.31 11.26
CA VAL A 551 6.67 -4.35 10.48
C VAL A 551 6.15 -5.05 9.23
N PHE A 552 4.84 -5.12 9.07
CA PHE A 552 4.15 -5.63 7.88
C PHE A 552 3.98 -4.51 6.84
N TYR A 553 4.39 -4.77 5.60
CA TYR A 553 4.44 -3.78 4.53
C TYR A 553 3.52 -4.07 3.36
N GLY A 554 2.78 -5.18 3.37
CA GLY A 554 1.83 -5.45 2.29
C GLY A 554 1.71 -6.91 1.91
N VAL A 555 0.92 -7.15 0.87
CA VAL A 555 0.54 -8.47 0.41
C VAL A 555 0.25 -8.44 -1.10
N THR A 556 0.65 -9.49 -1.81
CA THR A 556 0.04 -9.88 -3.08
C THR A 556 -1.02 -10.93 -2.77
N HIS A 557 -2.24 -10.78 -3.30
CA HIS A 557 -3.38 -11.65 -3.03
C HIS A 557 -4.05 -12.09 -4.33
N THR A 558 -4.21 -13.40 -4.46
CA THR A 558 -4.86 -14.06 -5.59
C THR A 558 -6.14 -14.71 -5.11
N MET A 559 -7.26 -14.33 -5.69
CA MET A 559 -8.59 -14.75 -5.25
C MET A 559 -9.31 -15.42 -6.42
N ARG A 560 -9.68 -16.68 -6.27
CA ARG A 560 -10.46 -17.44 -7.27
C ARG A 560 -11.84 -17.73 -6.69
N GLY A 561 -12.86 -17.03 -7.17
CA GLY A 561 -14.24 -17.18 -6.69
C GLY A 561 -14.86 -18.50 -7.14
N ASP A 562 -15.52 -19.20 -6.21
CA ASP A 562 -16.18 -20.49 -6.47
C ASP A 562 -17.72 -20.33 -6.57
N ILE A 563 -18.17 -19.15 -7.00
CA ILE A 563 -19.60 -18.79 -7.12
C ILE A 563 -20.03 -18.86 -8.61
N PRO A 564 -20.86 -19.83 -9.02
CA PRO A 564 -21.17 -20.04 -10.43
C PRO A 564 -22.31 -19.16 -10.99
N ASN A 565 -23.18 -18.61 -10.15
CA ASN A 565 -24.36 -17.84 -10.56
C ASN A 565 -24.66 -16.71 -9.57
N GLY A 566 -25.39 -15.68 -10.03
CA GLY A 566 -25.75 -14.52 -9.21
C GLY A 566 -24.59 -13.52 -9.15
N ASN A 567 -24.30 -12.99 -7.96
CA ASN A 567 -23.13 -12.13 -7.76
C ASN A 567 -21.86 -12.99 -7.64
N MET A 568 -21.19 -13.25 -8.76
CA MET A 568 -19.96 -14.06 -8.80
C MET A 568 -18.79 -13.42 -8.03
N ARG A 569 -18.87 -12.12 -7.73
CA ARG A 569 -17.83 -11.34 -7.04
C ARG A 569 -18.11 -11.12 -5.56
N LEU A 570 -19.15 -11.74 -5.02
CA LEU A 570 -19.50 -11.61 -3.60
C LEU A 570 -18.34 -11.99 -2.67
N TYR A 571 -17.38 -12.81 -3.12
CA TYR A 571 -16.17 -13.14 -2.35
C TYR A 571 -15.31 -11.91 -1.98
N LEU A 572 -15.48 -10.78 -2.69
CA LEU A 572 -14.74 -9.54 -2.46
C LEU A 572 -15.37 -8.61 -1.39
N GLU A 573 -16.52 -8.92 -0.80
CA GLU A 573 -17.09 -8.05 0.25
C GLU A 573 -16.34 -8.12 1.59
N GLY A 574 -15.37 -9.02 1.75
CA GLY A 574 -14.82 -9.30 3.07
C GLY A 574 -13.91 -8.21 3.63
N ASP A 575 -14.16 -7.81 4.88
CA ASP A 575 -13.36 -6.83 5.63
C ASP A 575 -12.01 -7.38 6.08
N GLU A 576 -10.94 -6.59 5.97
CA GLU A 576 -9.69 -6.89 6.62
C GLU A 576 -9.71 -6.56 8.12
N ARG A 577 -9.08 -7.41 8.94
CA ARG A 577 -9.02 -7.26 10.40
C ARG A 577 -7.61 -7.56 10.89
N VAL A 578 -7.02 -6.58 11.59
CA VAL A 578 -5.62 -6.66 12.02
C VAL A 578 -5.51 -6.55 13.53
N TYR A 579 -4.80 -7.50 14.15
CA TYR A 579 -4.57 -7.58 15.58
C TYR A 579 -3.07 -7.59 15.86
N THR A 580 -2.66 -6.76 16.81
CA THR A 580 -1.27 -6.69 17.24
C THR A 580 -1.15 -6.82 18.74
N ASP A 581 -0.02 -7.33 19.19
CA ASP A 581 0.42 -7.21 20.57
C ASP A 581 -0.54 -7.80 21.61
N GLY A 582 -1.20 -8.89 21.23
CA GLY A 582 -2.10 -9.67 22.07
C GLY A 582 -3.41 -8.98 22.46
N ALA A 583 -3.80 -7.91 21.74
CA ALA A 583 -5.11 -7.28 21.89
C ALA A 583 -6.24 -8.15 21.30
N ALA A 584 -7.37 -8.22 21.98
CA ALA A 584 -8.56 -8.91 21.51
C ALA A 584 -9.37 -8.12 20.46
N SER A 585 -9.20 -6.80 20.41
CA SER A 585 -9.85 -5.93 19.43
C SER A 585 -8.90 -5.57 18.28
N PRO A 586 -9.42 -5.42 17.05
CA PRO A 586 -8.60 -5.04 15.90
C PRO A 586 -8.10 -3.60 16.02
N ILE A 587 -6.86 -3.37 15.58
CA ILE A 587 -6.30 -2.01 15.38
C ILE A 587 -6.70 -1.42 14.02
N GLN A 588 -7.07 -2.28 13.08
CA GLN A 588 -7.60 -1.96 11.76
C GLN A 588 -8.79 -2.89 11.48
N TYR A 589 -9.91 -2.31 11.06
CA TYR A 589 -11.13 -3.02 10.68
C TYR A 589 -11.69 -2.34 9.44
N GLY A 590 -11.56 -3.00 8.30
CA GLY A 590 -11.94 -2.46 6.99
C GLY A 590 -13.43 -2.49 6.68
N THR A 591 -13.74 -2.47 5.39
CA THR A 591 -15.11 -2.33 4.86
C THR A 591 -15.40 -3.13 3.58
N GLY A 592 -14.40 -3.89 3.10
CA GLY A 592 -14.48 -4.67 1.87
C GLY A 592 -13.11 -5.04 1.34
N THR A 593 -13.02 -6.11 0.54
CA THR A 593 -11.74 -6.57 0.00
C THR A 593 -11.23 -5.59 -1.05
N GLU A 594 -12.09 -5.12 -1.96
CA GLU A 594 -11.68 -4.11 -2.93
C GLU A 594 -11.31 -2.77 -2.25
N ASP A 595 -11.93 -2.47 -1.12
CA ASP A 595 -11.67 -1.26 -0.34
C ASP A 595 -10.27 -1.31 0.28
N PHE A 596 -9.86 -2.46 0.84
CA PHE A 596 -8.48 -2.69 1.31
C PHE A 596 -7.44 -2.48 0.21
N TYR A 597 -7.78 -2.90 -1.01
CA TYR A 597 -7.00 -2.66 -2.21
C TYR A 597 -7.32 -1.31 -2.86
N GLU A 598 -7.86 -0.34 -2.11
CA GLU A 598 -8.11 1.05 -2.51
C GLU A 598 -8.92 1.30 -3.78
N ALA A 599 -9.73 0.31 -4.15
CA ALA A 599 -10.70 0.38 -5.21
C ALA A 599 -12.09 0.65 -4.65
N GLY A 600 -13.13 0.20 -5.34
CA GLY A 600 -14.50 0.18 -4.84
C GLY A 600 -15.41 -0.50 -5.85
N TRP A 601 -16.60 -0.94 -5.42
CA TRP A 601 -17.61 -1.51 -6.32
C TRP A 601 -17.10 -2.77 -7.07
N TYR A 602 -16.51 -3.72 -6.34
CA TYR A 602 -15.87 -4.91 -6.91
C TYR A 602 -14.81 -4.59 -7.97
N PHE A 603 -13.92 -3.63 -7.67
CA PHE A 603 -12.98 -3.06 -8.64
C PHE A 603 -13.72 -2.54 -9.88
N ARG A 604 -14.79 -1.76 -9.67
CA ARG A 604 -15.66 -1.25 -10.74
C ARG A 604 -15.97 -2.33 -11.79
N ASP A 605 -16.51 -3.44 -11.30
CA ASP A 605 -16.82 -4.65 -12.08
C ASP A 605 -15.62 -5.22 -12.87
N GLY A 606 -14.40 -5.15 -12.31
CA GLY A 606 -13.19 -5.80 -12.83
C GLY A 606 -12.34 -4.92 -13.74
N THR A 607 -12.51 -3.61 -13.67
CA THR A 607 -11.56 -2.68 -14.27
C THR A 607 -10.23 -2.84 -13.53
N THR A 608 -9.14 -3.03 -14.27
CA THR A 608 -7.80 -3.20 -13.68
C THR A 608 -7.13 -1.85 -13.52
N TYR A 609 -6.41 -1.63 -12.43
CA TYR A 609 -5.60 -0.43 -12.24
C TYR A 609 -4.26 -0.73 -11.57
N SER A 610 -3.33 0.22 -11.62
CA SER A 610 -2.02 0.12 -10.96
C SER A 610 -1.55 1.45 -10.41
N MET A 611 -1.32 1.49 -9.10
CA MET A 611 -0.69 2.58 -8.36
C MET A 611 0.59 2.10 -7.67
N PRO A 612 1.49 3.01 -7.26
CA PRO A 612 2.69 2.62 -6.52
C PRO A 612 2.41 1.74 -5.28
N LEU A 613 1.24 1.92 -4.64
CA LEU A 613 0.91 1.31 -3.34
C LEU A 613 -0.30 0.36 -3.36
N ALA A 614 -1.06 0.26 -4.45
CA ALA A 614 -2.18 -0.65 -4.58
C ALA A 614 -2.54 -0.90 -6.05
N GLY A 615 -3.18 -2.03 -6.35
CA GLY A 615 -3.66 -2.32 -7.70
C GLY A 615 -4.31 -3.68 -7.79
N ASN A 616 -5.05 -3.89 -8.88
CA ASN A 616 -5.57 -5.20 -9.30
C ASN A 616 -5.13 -5.50 -10.75
N PRO A 617 -3.85 -5.84 -10.98
CA PRO A 617 -3.31 -5.95 -12.33
C PRO A 617 -3.89 -7.11 -13.15
N SER A 618 -4.60 -8.04 -12.51
CA SER A 618 -5.06 -9.28 -13.15
C SER A 618 -6.52 -9.59 -12.84
N TRP A 619 -7.29 -9.86 -13.90
CA TRP A 619 -8.69 -10.29 -13.82
C TRP A 619 -9.02 -11.31 -14.91
N GLU A 620 -9.54 -12.47 -14.49
CA GLU A 620 -9.92 -13.59 -15.35
C GLU A 620 -11.38 -13.96 -15.14
N LEU A 621 -12.04 -14.40 -16.22
CA LEU A 621 -13.46 -14.74 -16.21
C LEU A 621 -13.69 -15.97 -17.09
N ASN A 622 -14.12 -17.07 -16.47
CA ASN A 622 -14.48 -18.35 -17.10
C ASN A 622 -13.44 -18.92 -18.09
N ALA A 623 -12.15 -18.61 -17.90
CA ALA A 623 -11.05 -18.99 -18.79
C ALA A 623 -9.70 -18.91 -18.04
N ASP A 624 -8.61 -19.36 -18.70
CA ASP A 624 -7.23 -19.13 -18.27
C ASP A 624 -6.92 -19.65 -16.86
N GLY A 625 -7.50 -20.81 -16.50
CA GLY A 625 -7.34 -21.39 -15.15
C GLY A 625 -8.33 -20.84 -14.11
N CYS A 626 -9.16 -19.87 -14.48
CA CYS A 626 -10.28 -19.38 -13.70
C CYS A 626 -11.60 -20.06 -14.08
N VAL A 627 -12.30 -20.65 -13.10
CA VAL A 627 -13.60 -21.32 -13.34
C VAL A 627 -14.74 -20.32 -13.48
N ASN A 628 -14.78 -19.30 -12.61
CA ASN A 628 -15.86 -18.32 -12.52
C ASN A 628 -15.30 -16.90 -12.70
N ASP A 629 -15.01 -16.19 -11.62
CA ASP A 629 -14.37 -14.88 -11.58
C ASP A 629 -13.15 -14.94 -10.66
N CYS A 630 -12.01 -14.44 -11.14
CA CYS A 630 -10.75 -14.47 -10.40
C CYS A 630 -10.08 -13.11 -10.48
N THR A 631 -9.66 -12.61 -9.33
CA THR A 631 -9.02 -11.30 -9.17
C THR A 631 -7.67 -11.48 -8.50
N GLY A 632 -6.63 -10.85 -9.05
CA GLY A 632 -5.35 -10.70 -8.39
C GLY A 632 -5.10 -9.24 -8.06
N ALA A 633 -4.67 -8.97 -6.83
CA ALA A 633 -4.46 -7.64 -6.30
C ALA A 633 -3.19 -7.57 -5.45
N TYR A 634 -2.68 -6.37 -5.25
CA TYR A 634 -1.59 -6.11 -4.32
C TYR A 634 -1.87 -4.85 -3.51
N ARG A 635 -1.34 -4.84 -2.28
CA ARG A 635 -1.33 -3.70 -1.37
C ARG A 635 0.07 -3.53 -0.81
N MET A 636 0.62 -2.32 -0.88
CA MET A 636 1.88 -1.94 -0.23
C MET A 636 1.62 -0.82 0.78
N MET A 637 1.83 -1.13 2.05
CA MET A 637 1.57 -0.27 3.20
C MET A 637 2.89 0.35 3.67
N LEU A 638 3.20 1.58 3.23
CA LEU A 638 4.46 2.27 3.57
C LEU A 638 4.35 3.17 4.80
N GLY A 639 3.46 4.15 4.71
CA GLY A 639 3.14 5.05 5.83
C GLY A 639 2.31 4.31 6.86
N ASP A 640 1.27 3.63 6.37
CA ASP A 640 0.30 2.78 7.05
C ASP A 640 0.83 1.37 7.36
N ALA A 641 2.16 1.14 7.33
CA ALA A 641 2.75 -0.14 7.68
C ALA A 641 2.40 -0.57 9.12
N VAL A 642 2.04 -1.83 9.33
CA VAL A 642 1.60 -2.34 10.64
C VAL A 642 2.81 -2.82 11.44
N SER A 643 3.22 -2.04 12.44
CA SER A 643 4.23 -2.44 13.43
C SER A 643 3.63 -3.30 14.53
N PHE A 644 4.42 -4.29 14.98
CA PHE A 644 4.08 -5.14 16.12
C PHE A 644 5.32 -5.46 16.94
N SER A 645 5.12 -5.65 18.24
CA SER A 645 6.19 -5.89 19.22
C SER A 645 6.09 -7.24 19.92
N SER A 646 4.95 -7.94 19.89
CA SER A 646 4.87 -9.34 20.37
C SER A 646 4.26 -10.34 19.39
N ASN A 647 3.26 -9.91 18.61
CA ASN A 647 2.65 -10.73 17.58
C ASN A 647 1.83 -9.88 16.62
N LEU A 648 1.61 -10.42 15.43
CA LEU A 648 0.70 -9.89 14.42
C LEU A 648 -0.20 -11.02 13.93
N ARG A 649 -1.49 -10.71 13.82
CA ARG A 649 -2.47 -11.49 13.07
C ARG A 649 -3.15 -10.54 12.08
N PHE A 650 -2.96 -10.81 10.79
CA PHE A 650 -3.58 -10.05 9.70
C PHE A 650 -4.50 -10.99 8.95
N ASP A 651 -5.80 -10.75 9.08
CA ASP A 651 -6.87 -11.52 8.49
C ASP A 651 -7.67 -10.69 7.47
N ILE A 652 -8.40 -11.37 6.59
CA ILE A 652 -9.43 -10.79 5.73
C ILE A 652 -10.62 -11.73 5.64
N GLN A 653 -11.82 -11.20 5.72
CA GLN A 653 -13.01 -12.00 5.53
C GLN A 653 -13.17 -12.42 4.06
N HIS A 654 -14.08 -13.37 3.81
CA HIS A 654 -14.45 -13.77 2.46
C HIS A 654 -15.97 -13.68 2.23
N GLY A 655 -16.39 -12.62 1.54
CA GLY A 655 -17.79 -12.23 1.47
C GLY A 655 -18.30 -11.52 2.73
N PRO A 656 -19.59 -11.13 2.75
CA PRO A 656 -20.13 -10.21 3.76
C PRO A 656 -19.88 -10.59 5.21
N VAL A 657 -19.88 -11.90 5.51
CA VAL A 657 -19.72 -12.41 6.88
C VAL A 657 -18.97 -13.75 6.89
N ASP A 658 -17.94 -13.88 6.05
CA ASP A 658 -17.22 -15.15 5.81
C ASP A 658 -18.11 -16.28 5.27
N ASP A 659 -18.92 -15.98 4.26
CA ASP A 659 -19.91 -16.90 3.69
C ASP A 659 -19.72 -17.19 2.21
N ALA A 660 -18.81 -16.48 1.53
CA ALA A 660 -18.55 -16.67 0.11
C ALA A 660 -17.47 -17.74 -0.16
N PRO A 661 -17.75 -18.78 -0.97
CA PRO A 661 -16.75 -19.80 -1.31
C PRO A 661 -15.74 -19.26 -2.32
N ALA A 662 -14.46 -19.45 -2.03
CA ALA A 662 -13.36 -19.12 -2.91
C ALA A 662 -12.10 -19.93 -2.56
N THR A 663 -11.10 -19.86 -3.43
CA THR A 663 -9.73 -20.33 -3.17
C THR A 663 -8.79 -19.14 -3.19
N TYR A 664 -8.17 -18.85 -2.05
CA TYR A 664 -7.24 -17.73 -1.88
C TYR A 664 -5.79 -18.21 -1.83
N SER A 665 -4.88 -17.41 -2.37
CA SER A 665 -3.45 -17.49 -2.08
C SER A 665 -2.88 -16.09 -1.88
N SER A 666 -1.88 -15.97 -1.01
CA SER A 666 -1.26 -14.69 -0.70
C SER A 666 0.21 -14.82 -0.37
N THR A 667 0.96 -13.76 -0.65
CA THR A 667 2.35 -13.60 -0.25
C THR A 667 2.49 -12.30 0.53
N ALA A 668 2.67 -12.40 1.84
CA ALA A 668 2.85 -11.28 2.76
C ALA A 668 4.32 -10.83 2.83
N PHE A 669 4.57 -9.53 2.68
CA PHE A 669 5.90 -8.91 2.73
C PHE A 669 6.09 -8.13 4.03
N TRP A 670 7.10 -8.51 4.82
CA TRP A 670 7.31 -7.92 6.14
C TRP A 670 8.77 -8.03 6.60
N TYR A 671 9.12 -7.30 7.65
CA TYR A 671 10.40 -7.44 8.34
C TYR A 671 10.19 -7.92 9.76
N GLY A 672 10.99 -8.91 10.18
CA GLY A 672 10.73 -9.66 11.41
C GLY A 672 11.96 -9.99 12.23
N GLN A 673 11.75 -10.09 13.54
CA GLN A 673 12.63 -10.74 14.50
C GLN A 673 11.80 -11.73 15.32
N PRO A 674 12.34 -12.92 15.65
CA PRO A 674 11.65 -13.87 16.50
C PRO A 674 11.53 -13.40 17.96
N THR A 675 12.29 -12.37 18.34
CA THR A 675 12.27 -11.81 19.69
C THR A 675 11.04 -10.92 19.89
N VAL A 676 10.29 -11.22 20.95
CA VAL A 676 9.22 -10.35 21.47
C VAL A 676 9.85 -9.16 22.18
N ALA A 677 9.45 -7.96 21.80
CA ALA A 677 9.88 -6.69 22.37
C ALA A 677 8.86 -6.09 23.35
N LEU A 678 7.66 -6.68 23.49
CA LEU A 678 6.61 -6.22 24.41
C LEU A 678 6.03 -7.41 25.17
N THR A 679 6.19 -7.43 26.50
CA THR A 679 5.75 -8.54 27.36
C THR A 679 4.81 -8.05 28.43
N GLU A 680 3.74 -8.79 28.72
CA GLU A 680 2.86 -8.51 29.85
C GLU A 680 3.62 -8.73 31.18
N THR A 681 3.75 -7.67 31.96
CA THR A 681 4.49 -7.67 33.23
C THR A 681 3.59 -7.51 34.44
N ASP A 682 2.38 -7.00 34.24
CA ASP A 682 1.40 -6.82 35.31
C ASP A 682 -0.03 -6.81 34.78
N MET A 683 -0.98 -7.05 35.67
CA MET A 683 -2.41 -6.96 35.37
C MET A 683 -3.17 -6.43 36.58
N VAL A 684 -3.82 -5.28 36.37
CA VAL A 684 -4.73 -4.67 37.34
C VAL A 684 -6.16 -5.05 36.97
N ASP A 685 -6.73 -6.05 37.65
CA ASP A 685 -8.15 -6.38 37.54
C ASP A 685 -8.93 -5.44 38.47
N VAL A 686 -9.72 -4.53 37.89
CA VAL A 686 -10.38 -3.48 38.68
C VAL A 686 -11.63 -3.98 39.39
N THR A 687 -12.03 -5.23 39.14
CA THR A 687 -13.21 -5.85 39.74
C THR A 687 -12.86 -6.87 40.82
N ASP A 688 -11.62 -7.33 40.88
CA ASP A 688 -11.10 -8.22 41.92
C ASP A 688 -10.50 -7.44 43.11
N ASP A 689 -11.06 -7.64 44.31
CA ASP A 689 -10.64 -6.90 45.50
C ASP A 689 -9.18 -7.19 45.94
N ALA A 690 -8.67 -8.39 45.65
CA ALA A 690 -7.29 -8.75 45.93
C ALA A 690 -6.31 -8.02 44.99
N SER A 691 -6.60 -7.98 43.70
CA SER A 691 -5.86 -7.20 42.71
C SER A 691 -5.90 -5.70 43.05
N ARG A 692 -7.07 -5.17 43.42
CA ARG A 692 -7.19 -3.76 43.85
C ARG A 692 -6.31 -3.44 45.04
N THR A 693 -6.28 -4.32 46.05
CA THR A 693 -5.40 -4.15 47.22
C THR A 693 -3.93 -4.21 46.82
N ALA A 694 -3.55 -5.19 46.00
CA ALA A 694 -2.17 -5.38 45.54
C ALA A 694 -1.62 -4.20 44.72
N HIS A 695 -2.50 -3.49 44.00
CA HIS A 695 -2.14 -2.34 43.17
C HIS A 695 -2.47 -1.00 43.81
N THR A 696 -2.88 -0.98 45.08
CA THR A 696 -3.30 0.27 45.77
C THR A 696 -4.39 1.02 44.99
N TYR A 697 -5.28 0.28 44.33
CA TYR A 697 -6.29 0.82 43.44
C TYR A 697 -7.32 1.64 44.22
N GLN A 698 -7.58 2.87 43.76
CA GLN A 698 -8.60 3.76 44.28
C GLN A 698 -9.37 4.39 43.13
N ALA A 699 -10.69 4.47 43.25
CA ALA A 699 -11.54 5.19 42.31
C ALA A 699 -12.64 5.94 43.06
N THR A 700 -12.81 7.22 42.72
CA THR A 700 -13.82 8.07 43.37
C THR A 700 -15.16 7.88 42.67
N GLY A 701 -16.23 7.59 43.42
CA GLY A 701 -17.59 7.54 42.86
C GLY A 701 -17.82 6.43 41.82
N GLU A 702 -17.01 5.36 41.84
CA GLU A 702 -17.17 4.26 40.90
C GLU A 702 -18.46 3.45 41.16
N THR A 703 -18.97 2.88 40.08
CA THR A 703 -19.98 1.83 40.10
C THR A 703 -19.36 0.55 39.56
N ARG A 704 -19.72 -0.59 40.15
CA ARG A 704 -19.30 -1.92 39.70
C ARG A 704 -20.51 -2.71 39.24
N GLY A 705 -20.35 -3.48 38.17
CA GLY A 705 -21.38 -4.36 37.62
C GLY A 705 -20.75 -5.50 36.84
N THR A 706 -21.60 -6.24 36.12
CA THR A 706 -21.18 -7.30 35.20
C THR A 706 -21.65 -6.95 33.81
N LEU A 707 -20.77 -7.11 32.83
CA LEU A 707 -21.08 -6.99 31.41
C LEU A 707 -20.92 -8.36 30.76
N SER A 708 -21.92 -8.74 29.97
CA SER A 708 -21.89 -9.92 29.10
C SER A 708 -22.09 -9.46 27.67
N SER A 709 -21.04 -9.54 26.86
CA SER A 709 -21.02 -9.07 25.47
C SER A 709 -19.87 -9.75 24.71
N THR A 710 -19.59 -9.31 23.48
CA THR A 710 -18.53 -9.81 22.61
C THR A 710 -17.51 -8.70 22.35
N PHE A 711 -16.32 -9.08 21.87
CA PHE A 711 -15.39 -8.13 21.26
C PHE A 711 -15.83 -7.85 19.82
N GLU A 712 -15.37 -6.76 19.21
CA GLU A 712 -15.52 -6.57 17.76
C GLU A 712 -14.42 -7.33 16.99
N GLY A 713 -14.68 -7.60 15.71
CA GLY A 713 -13.78 -8.37 14.86
C GLY A 713 -14.05 -9.88 14.93
N LYS A 714 -12.99 -10.68 14.97
CA LYS A 714 -13.05 -12.14 14.82
C LYS A 714 -13.83 -12.85 15.93
N ASP A 715 -13.82 -12.29 17.13
CA ASP A 715 -14.48 -12.85 18.31
C ASP A 715 -15.88 -12.23 18.57
N ASP A 716 -16.49 -11.64 17.54
CA ASP A 716 -17.81 -10.99 17.63
C ASP A 716 -18.99 -11.93 17.88
N LYS A 717 -18.77 -13.24 17.80
CA LYS A 717 -19.73 -14.28 18.19
C LYS A 717 -19.37 -14.97 19.52
N VAL A 718 -18.26 -14.61 20.16
CA VAL A 718 -17.79 -15.24 21.42
C VAL A 718 -18.18 -14.37 22.62
N THR A 719 -19.19 -14.82 23.37
CA THR A 719 -19.66 -14.07 24.56
C THR A 719 -18.67 -14.19 25.72
N VAL A 720 -18.28 -13.03 26.25
CA VAL A 720 -17.43 -12.87 27.44
C VAL A 720 -18.24 -12.17 28.53
N ALA A 721 -18.37 -12.82 29.69
CA ALA A 721 -18.99 -12.25 30.88
C ALA A 721 -17.92 -11.91 31.94
N ARG A 722 -17.78 -10.62 32.29
CA ARG A 722 -16.81 -10.14 33.29
C ARG A 722 -17.36 -8.98 34.11
N GLY A 723 -16.75 -8.77 35.27
CA GLY A 723 -16.96 -7.55 36.03
C GLY A 723 -16.49 -6.32 35.25
N VAL A 724 -17.14 -5.18 35.45
CA VAL A 724 -16.71 -3.87 34.92
C VAL A 724 -16.93 -2.80 35.98
N ALA A 725 -16.01 -1.86 36.09
CA ALA A 725 -16.16 -0.65 36.88
C ALA A 725 -16.30 0.57 35.96
N SER A 726 -17.10 1.56 36.36
CA SER A 726 -17.19 2.84 35.65
C SER A 726 -17.22 4.03 36.61
N THR A 727 -16.60 5.13 36.23
CA THR A 727 -16.60 6.36 37.05
C THR A 727 -16.41 7.63 36.21
N THR A 728 -16.86 8.76 36.76
CA THR A 728 -16.52 10.12 36.29
C THR A 728 -15.48 10.80 37.20
N GLY A 729 -15.12 10.18 38.33
CA GLY A 729 -14.08 10.65 39.24
C GLY A 729 -12.72 10.04 38.93
N PRO A 730 -11.64 10.55 39.56
CA PRO A 730 -10.28 10.05 39.33
C PRO A 730 -10.11 8.60 39.79
N ILE A 731 -9.27 7.87 39.03
CA ILE A 731 -8.81 6.51 39.29
C ILE A 731 -7.30 6.56 39.52
N THR A 732 -6.77 5.79 40.46
CA THR A 732 -5.33 5.69 40.73
C THR A 732 -4.96 4.25 41.05
N PHE A 733 -3.86 3.75 40.49
CA PHE A 733 -3.30 2.43 40.78
C PHE A 733 -1.80 2.41 40.53
N THR A 734 -1.10 1.46 41.14
CA THR A 734 0.31 1.17 40.88
C THR A 734 0.39 0.09 39.81
N ALA A 735 1.16 0.34 38.76
CA ALA A 735 1.46 -0.61 37.70
C ALA A 735 2.92 -1.06 37.82
N LYS A 736 3.16 -2.38 37.87
CA LYS A 736 4.51 -2.94 37.84
C LYS A 736 5.04 -3.01 36.42
N LEU A 737 6.31 -2.67 36.29
CA LEU A 737 7.05 -2.68 35.04
C LEU A 737 8.10 -3.80 35.09
N GLY A 738 8.43 -4.31 33.92
CA GLY A 738 9.53 -5.26 33.76
C GLY A 738 10.87 -4.61 34.12
N PRO A 739 11.83 -5.38 34.65
CA PRO A 739 13.19 -4.88 34.86
C PRO A 739 13.80 -4.46 33.51
N ASP A 740 14.63 -3.42 33.54
CA ASP A 740 15.32 -2.87 32.37
C ASP A 740 14.40 -2.39 31.22
N GLY A 741 13.11 -2.19 31.52
CA GLY A 741 12.12 -1.71 30.56
C GLY A 741 12.45 -0.32 30.00
N THR A 742 12.27 -0.15 28.69
CA THR A 742 12.49 1.12 27.97
C THR A 742 11.20 1.86 27.66
N GLY A 743 10.05 1.20 27.75
CA GLY A 743 8.73 1.77 27.49
C GLY A 743 7.64 0.88 28.09
N ALA A 744 6.39 1.35 28.11
CA ALA A 744 5.26 0.55 28.59
C ALA A 744 3.97 0.90 27.86
N ARG A 745 3.08 -0.07 27.71
CA ARG A 745 1.73 0.07 27.16
C ARG A 745 0.71 -0.35 28.22
N LEU A 746 -0.29 0.50 28.42
CA LEU A 746 -1.51 0.10 29.11
C LEU A 746 -2.52 -0.36 28.07
N LEU A 747 -2.99 -1.60 28.21
CA LEU A 747 -4.09 -2.14 27.40
C LEU A 747 -5.32 -2.27 28.31
N ARG A 748 -6.35 -1.48 28.03
CA ARG A 748 -7.58 -1.43 28.82
C ARG A 748 -8.64 -2.28 28.16
N MET A 749 -9.25 -3.18 28.92
CA MET A 749 -10.50 -3.82 28.52
C MET A 749 -11.66 -2.96 29.04
N GLY A 750 -12.37 -2.25 28.17
CA GLY A 750 -13.44 -1.32 28.51
C GLY A 750 -14.80 -1.71 27.94
N ASP A 751 -15.87 -1.12 28.50
CA ASP A 751 -17.21 -1.13 27.91
C ASP A 751 -17.32 0.05 26.93
N GLN A 752 -17.35 -0.22 25.62
CA GLN A 752 -17.43 0.78 24.56
C GLN A 752 -18.85 1.11 24.11
N SER A 753 -19.89 0.72 24.86
CA SER A 753 -21.29 0.99 24.48
C SER A 753 -21.63 2.48 24.33
N VAL A 754 -20.85 3.36 24.96
CA VAL A 754 -20.92 4.80 24.77
C VAL A 754 -19.56 5.33 24.31
N ALA A 755 -19.57 5.97 23.14
CA ALA A 755 -18.41 6.59 22.51
C ALA A 755 -17.84 7.78 23.31
N TYR A 756 -16.61 8.19 23.00
CA TYR A 756 -15.92 9.37 23.55
C TYR A 756 -15.55 9.31 25.03
N GLN A 757 -15.34 8.11 25.57
CA GLN A 757 -14.67 7.99 26.85
C GLN A 757 -13.28 8.61 26.77
N ARG A 758 -12.95 9.42 27.78
CA ARG A 758 -11.68 10.14 27.83
C ARG A 758 -11.16 10.31 29.24
N ALA A 759 -9.86 10.23 29.40
CA ALA A 759 -9.19 10.53 30.66
C ALA A 759 -7.82 11.18 30.42
N THR A 760 -7.48 12.17 31.23
CA THR A 760 -6.08 12.62 31.34
C THR A 760 -5.29 11.52 32.05
N VAL A 761 -4.17 11.11 31.45
CA VAL A 761 -3.26 10.12 32.01
C VAL A 761 -2.11 10.85 32.70
N VAL A 762 -1.89 10.54 33.97
CA VAL A 762 -0.82 11.08 34.80
C VAL A 762 0.01 9.91 35.35
N VAL A 763 1.34 9.99 35.20
CA VAL A 763 2.29 8.97 35.67
C VAL A 763 3.24 9.61 36.68
N ASP A 764 3.25 9.12 37.91
CA ASP A 764 4.04 9.66 39.04
C ASP A 764 3.88 11.18 39.21
N GLY A 765 2.65 11.69 39.01
CA GLY A 765 2.33 13.13 39.12
C GLY A 765 2.66 13.96 37.88
N VAL A 766 3.22 13.37 36.82
CA VAL A 766 3.51 14.05 35.55
C VAL A 766 2.45 13.68 34.51
N GLN A 767 1.84 14.67 33.87
CA GLN A 767 0.87 14.43 32.80
C GLN A 767 1.55 13.78 31.58
N ALA A 768 1.06 12.60 31.19
CA ALA A 768 1.55 11.83 30.05
C ALA A 768 0.78 12.14 28.76
N GLY A 769 -0.51 12.48 28.86
CA GLY A 769 -1.36 12.78 27.72
C GLY A 769 -2.84 12.61 28.02
N GLU A 770 -3.66 12.57 26.99
CA GLU A 770 -5.09 12.24 27.09
C GLU A 770 -5.34 10.92 26.36
N TRP A 771 -6.00 9.99 27.03
CA TRP A 771 -6.49 8.76 26.44
C TRP A 771 -7.94 8.97 26.02
N VAL A 772 -8.20 8.97 24.72
CA VAL A 772 -9.54 9.14 24.14
C VAL A 772 -9.89 7.92 23.31
N GLN A 773 -11.06 7.34 23.56
CA GLN A 773 -11.67 6.37 22.65
C GLN A 773 -12.91 6.99 22.00
N PRO A 774 -12.79 7.55 20.78
CA PRO A 774 -13.90 8.22 20.10
C PRO A 774 -14.93 7.27 19.49
N LEU A 775 -14.57 6.00 19.24
CA LEU A 775 -15.52 5.00 18.73
C LEU A 775 -16.40 4.47 19.86
N GLY A 776 -17.62 4.05 19.51
CA GLY A 776 -18.50 3.32 20.40
C GLY A 776 -19.29 2.27 19.63
N ASN A 777 -19.60 1.18 20.30
CA ASN A 777 -20.25 0.00 19.73
C ASN A 777 -21.25 -0.60 20.74
N ALA A 778 -22.54 -0.53 20.39
CA ALA A 778 -23.60 -1.04 21.26
C ALA A 778 -23.84 -2.56 21.11
N SER A 779 -23.29 -3.18 20.05
CA SER A 779 -23.41 -4.60 19.75
C SER A 779 -22.29 -5.40 20.41
N SER A 780 -21.05 -5.14 20.01
CA SER A 780 -19.83 -5.68 20.63
C SER A 780 -19.28 -4.68 21.63
N LYS A 781 -19.75 -4.77 22.88
CA LYS A 781 -19.46 -3.76 23.91
C LYS A 781 -18.09 -3.93 24.54
N TRP A 782 -17.44 -5.07 24.41
CA TRP A 782 -16.06 -5.21 24.87
C TRP A 782 -15.09 -4.65 23.85
N LEU A 783 -14.10 -3.91 24.34
CA LEU A 783 -13.02 -3.33 23.56
C LEU A 783 -11.71 -3.45 24.32
N GLU A 784 -10.63 -3.83 23.64
CA GLU A 784 -9.27 -3.61 24.12
C GLU A 784 -8.61 -2.44 23.37
N ASP A 785 -8.54 -1.28 24.00
CA ASP A 785 -7.81 -0.10 23.52
C ASP A 785 -6.53 0.14 24.32
N SER A 786 -5.62 0.96 23.80
CA SER A 786 -4.29 1.12 24.40
C SER A 786 -3.80 2.56 24.47
N PHE A 787 -2.96 2.79 25.48
CA PHE A 787 -2.20 4.02 25.68
C PHE A 787 -0.74 3.69 25.96
N ASP A 788 0.17 4.20 25.14
CA ASP A 788 1.61 4.05 25.32
C ASP A 788 2.13 5.11 26.30
N LEU A 789 2.80 4.66 27.35
CA LEU A 789 3.48 5.51 28.31
C LEU A 789 4.82 5.95 27.72
N PRO A 790 5.10 7.27 27.65
CA PRO A 790 6.37 7.79 27.15
C PRO A 790 7.58 7.18 27.85
N GLN A 791 8.62 6.85 27.08
CA GLN A 791 9.89 6.32 27.60
C GLN A 791 10.45 7.20 28.73
N SER A 792 10.34 8.52 28.60
CA SER A 792 10.80 9.50 29.59
C SER A 792 10.12 9.37 30.97
N LEU A 793 8.95 8.72 31.04
CA LEU A 793 8.20 8.54 32.29
C LEU A 793 8.38 7.16 32.92
N VAL A 794 8.83 6.16 32.17
CA VAL A 794 8.85 4.75 32.63
C VAL A 794 10.21 4.06 32.56
N ALA A 795 11.16 4.57 31.77
CA ALA A 795 12.45 3.90 31.56
C ALA A 795 13.22 3.67 32.87
N GLY A 796 13.69 2.43 33.05
CA GLY A 796 14.48 2.02 34.23
C GLY A 796 13.70 1.97 35.55
N LYS A 797 12.38 2.20 35.54
CA LYS A 797 11.52 2.05 36.72
C LYS A 797 10.98 0.62 36.80
N THR A 798 10.79 0.11 38.01
CA THR A 798 10.17 -1.22 38.26
C THR A 798 8.67 -1.12 38.53
N SER A 799 8.16 0.08 38.75
CA SER A 799 6.74 0.37 38.95
C SER A 799 6.48 1.86 38.79
N VAL A 800 5.25 2.22 38.45
CA VAL A 800 4.77 3.61 38.39
C VAL A 800 3.38 3.72 38.99
N THR A 801 3.04 4.88 39.54
CA THR A 801 1.67 5.23 39.91
C THR A 801 0.98 5.87 38.71
N VAL A 802 -0.06 5.22 38.21
CA VAL A 802 -0.93 5.70 37.13
C VAL A 802 -2.18 6.32 37.75
N GLN A 803 -2.47 7.55 37.36
CA GLN A 803 -3.73 8.23 37.65
C GLN A 803 -4.45 8.53 36.34
N LEU A 804 -5.72 8.13 36.27
CA LEU A 804 -6.62 8.45 35.16
C LEU A 804 -7.67 9.43 35.67
N VAL A 805 -7.77 10.60 35.04
CA VAL A 805 -8.72 11.65 35.42
C VAL A 805 -9.74 11.82 34.30
N PRO A 806 -10.94 11.22 34.40
CA PRO A 806 -12.00 11.42 33.40
C PRO A 806 -12.31 12.92 33.22
N THR A 807 -12.30 13.42 31.98
CA THR A 807 -12.40 14.88 31.72
C THR A 807 -13.79 15.35 31.31
N SER A 808 -14.66 14.45 30.87
CA SER A 808 -16.08 14.72 30.56
C SER A 808 -16.89 13.42 30.55
N PRO A 809 -18.24 13.49 30.60
CA PRO A 809 -19.08 12.35 30.24
C PRO A 809 -18.77 11.86 28.81
N PRO A 810 -18.99 10.56 28.52
CA PRO A 810 -19.48 9.50 29.42
C PRO A 810 -18.46 9.06 30.48
N ALA A 811 -18.91 8.23 31.43
CA ALA A 811 -18.03 7.66 32.46
C ALA A 811 -16.92 6.79 31.82
N TRP A 812 -15.71 6.85 32.39
CA TRP A 812 -14.61 5.98 32.02
C TRP A 812 -14.86 4.58 32.58
N SER A 813 -14.86 3.57 31.72
CA SER A 813 -15.07 2.17 32.11
C SER A 813 -13.81 1.32 31.94
N ALA A 814 -13.64 0.33 32.80
CA ALA A 814 -12.62 -0.71 32.67
C ALA A 814 -13.04 -1.98 33.42
N ALA A 815 -12.71 -3.13 32.87
CA ALA A 815 -12.69 -4.43 33.55
C ALA A 815 -11.28 -4.76 34.05
N ARG A 816 -10.25 -4.39 33.27
CA ARG A 816 -8.84 -4.56 33.65
C ARG A 816 -7.93 -3.63 32.86
N TYR A 817 -6.71 -3.46 33.38
CA TYR A 817 -5.56 -2.91 32.67
C TYR A 817 -4.44 -3.96 32.64
N ARG A 818 -4.04 -4.39 31.45
CA ARG A 818 -2.81 -5.17 31.26
C ARG A 818 -1.67 -4.18 31.05
N VAL A 819 -0.55 -4.41 31.72
CA VAL A 819 0.66 -3.59 31.60
C VAL A 819 1.67 -4.38 30.81
N LEU A 820 2.00 -3.90 29.61
CA LEU A 820 3.01 -4.52 28.79
C LEU A 820 4.28 -3.65 28.82
N THR A 821 5.41 -4.22 29.23
CA THR A 821 6.69 -3.53 29.26
C THR A 821 7.50 -3.85 28.01
N ARG A 822 8.09 -2.81 27.42
CA ARG A 822 9.00 -2.91 26.28
C ARG A 822 10.41 -3.17 26.77
N THR A 823 11.07 -4.19 26.22
CA THR A 823 12.45 -4.58 26.57
C THR A 823 13.37 -4.57 25.37
#